data_AF-A0A485NMM6-F1
#
_entry.id   AF-A0A485NMM6-F1
#
_cell.length_a   1.000
_cell.length_b   1.000
_cell.length_c   1.000
_cell.angle_alpha   90.00
_cell.angle_beta   90.00
_cell.angle_gamma   90.00
#
_symmetry.space_group_name_H-M   'P 1'
#
loop_
_entity.id
_entity.type
_entity.pdbx_description
1 polymer ?
#
loop_
_entity_poly.entity_id
_entity_poly.type
_entity_poly.pdbx_seq_one_letter_code
_entity_poly.pdbx_strand_id
1 'polypeptide(L)'
;MLEERETKEPAMNPFQKNESKETLFSPVSTEEVPPQPLSLPKKPPLKICGSNYPLSIAFIVVNEFCERFSYYGMKAVLTLYFLYFLHWNEDTSTSIYHAFSSLCYFTPILGAAIADSWLGKFKTIIYLSLVYVLGHVVKSLGALPILGGQMVHTVLSLVGLSLIALGTGGIKPCVAAFGGDQFEEKHAEERTRYFSVFYLSINAGSLISTFITPMLRGDVQCFGEDCYALAFGVPGLLMVIALVVFAMGSKIYRKPPPEGNIVSQVVKCIWFAISNRFNNRSGDIPKRQHWLDWAAEKYPKQLIMDVKALTRVLFLYIPLPMFWALLDQQGSRWTLQATRMNGNLGVFVLQPDQMQVLNPLLVLIFIPLFDLVIYQLVSKCGINFSSLRKMAVGMILASLAFAVAAAVELKINRMTPPQPGPQEIFLQVLNLADDEVKVTVLGDENNTLLEESLRSFQKMPHYAQLHLKTKSQDFHFYLTTHNLSVYTKHSVEEKNWYSLILREDGKNISSMMVKDEGNKTANGMTTVRFINTLHKEVNISLTTDIFLSVGEDYGVSAYITVQSGEYAAVHCRTEDKDFLLNMGLLDFGATYLFVITNNTNQDPQAWKMKDTPANKLSIAWQLPQYALVTAGEVMFSVTGLEFSYSQAPSSMKSVLQAAWLLTVAVGNIIVLVVAQFSGLVQWAEFILFSCLLLVVCLIFSIMGYYYVPIKPEDLQKPADKQILHTQENVINLETKKTKL
;
A
#
# COMPACT_ATOMS: atom_id res chain seq x y z
N MET A 1 -71.66 -69.12 25.89
CA MET A 1 -71.39 -70.43 25.27
C MET A 1 -70.53 -70.18 24.05
N LEU A 2 -69.34 -70.71 23.87
CA LEU A 2 -68.46 -71.65 24.58
C LEU A 2 -67.10 -71.38 23.88
N GLU A 3 -66.06 -71.00 24.62
CA GLU A 3 -64.95 -71.90 25.03
C GLU A 3 -63.99 -72.25 23.86
N GLU A 4 -62.73 -71.78 23.93
CA GLU A 4 -61.53 -72.51 24.45
C GLU A 4 -60.92 -73.43 23.36
N ARG A 5 -59.61 -73.52 23.09
CA ARG A 5 -58.39 -73.66 23.93
C ARG A 5 -57.16 -73.30 23.06
N GLU A 6 -56.17 -72.53 23.53
CA GLU A 6 -54.99 -72.96 24.35
C GLU A 6 -54.20 -74.12 23.73
N THR A 7 -52.90 -74.05 23.42
CA THR A 7 -51.71 -73.81 24.28
C THR A 7 -50.48 -73.94 23.33
N LYS A 8 -49.30 -73.32 23.48
CA LYS A 8 -48.34 -73.36 24.60
C LYS A 8 -47.15 -72.44 24.24
N GLU A 9 -46.72 -71.59 25.16
CA GLU A 9 -45.38 -70.96 25.21
C GLU A 9 -44.46 -71.84 26.10
N PRO A 10 -43.11 -71.75 26.03
CA PRO A 10 -42.40 -70.67 26.74
C PRO A 10 -41.10 -70.13 26.10
N ALA A 11 -40.93 -68.81 26.26
CA ALA A 11 -39.74 -68.03 26.68
C ALA A 11 -38.31 -68.56 26.39
N MET A 12 -37.46 -67.74 25.73
CA MET A 12 -36.61 -66.73 26.38
C MET A 12 -35.75 -65.97 25.35
N ASN A 13 -35.80 -64.64 25.43
CA ASN A 13 -34.93 -63.67 24.74
C ASN A 13 -33.56 -63.61 25.49
N PRO A 14 -32.43 -63.23 24.84
CA PRO A 14 -32.16 -61.80 24.66
C PRO A 14 -31.41 -61.39 23.36
N PHE A 15 -32.00 -60.42 22.66
CA PHE A 15 -31.43 -59.25 21.95
C PHE A 15 -29.96 -59.18 21.45
N GLN A 16 -29.87 -58.77 20.17
CA GLN A 16 -28.82 -58.00 19.42
C GLN A 16 -27.53 -58.75 19.02
N LYS A 17 -27.03 -58.66 17.77
CA LYS A 17 -26.87 -57.47 16.90
C LYS A 17 -26.69 -57.83 15.40
N ASN A 18 -27.01 -56.85 14.55
CA ASN A 18 -27.13 -56.80 13.08
C ASN A 18 -26.01 -57.37 12.18
N GLU A 19 -26.43 -57.93 11.03
CA GLU A 19 -25.68 -58.01 9.77
C GLU A 19 -26.53 -57.59 8.55
N SER A 20 -25.81 -57.17 7.50
CA SER A 20 -26.13 -56.58 6.20
C SER A 20 -26.99 -57.41 5.21
N LYS A 21 -27.68 -56.75 4.27
CA LYS A 21 -27.46 -56.84 2.78
C LYS A 21 -28.50 -56.10 1.93
N GLU A 22 -27.95 -55.42 0.91
CA GLU A 22 -28.40 -55.21 -0.49
C GLU A 22 -29.89 -54.99 -0.83
N THR A 23 -30.19 -53.86 -1.47
CA THR A 23 -31.27 -53.75 -2.47
C THR A 23 -30.83 -52.94 -3.69
N LEU A 24 -31.08 -53.56 -4.83
CA LEU A 24 -30.81 -53.17 -6.22
C LEU A 24 -31.81 -52.07 -6.65
N PHE A 25 -31.35 -50.96 -7.26
CA PHE A 25 -32.23 -49.96 -7.89
C PHE A 25 -32.11 -49.99 -9.42
N SER A 26 -33.26 -50.20 -10.06
CA SER A 26 -33.53 -50.18 -11.50
C SER A 26 -33.51 -48.76 -12.09
N PRO A 27 -33.32 -48.60 -13.42
CA PRO A 27 -33.03 -47.32 -14.05
C PRO A 27 -34.29 -46.46 -14.24
N VAL A 28 -34.20 -45.17 -13.88
CA VAL A 28 -35.23 -44.16 -14.18
C VAL A 28 -35.01 -43.62 -15.59
N SER A 29 -36.09 -43.65 -16.36
CA SER A 29 -36.30 -43.18 -17.71
C SER A 29 -35.91 -41.71 -17.93
N THR A 30 -35.34 -41.42 -19.10
CA THR A 30 -35.24 -40.08 -19.69
C THR A 30 -36.63 -39.48 -19.88
N GLU A 31 -37.04 -38.58 -18.98
CA GLU A 31 -38.10 -37.61 -19.25
C GLU A 31 -37.55 -36.53 -20.20
N GLU A 32 -38.20 -36.42 -21.37
CA GLU A 32 -38.04 -35.29 -22.28
C GLU A 32 -38.43 -34.00 -21.55
N VAL A 33 -37.50 -33.04 -21.51
CA VAL A 33 -37.76 -31.68 -21.02
C VAL A 33 -38.85 -31.06 -21.93
N PRO A 34 -40.01 -30.63 -21.39
CA PRO A 34 -41.02 -29.98 -22.22
C PRO A 34 -40.44 -28.69 -22.81
N PRO A 35 -40.76 -28.32 -24.07
CA PRO A 35 -40.23 -27.12 -24.69
C PRO A 35 -40.59 -25.90 -23.84
N GLN A 36 -39.59 -25.08 -23.53
CA GLN A 36 -39.78 -23.79 -22.87
C GLN A 36 -40.86 -23.01 -23.63
N PRO A 37 -41.84 -22.37 -22.94
CA PRO A 37 -42.79 -21.51 -23.61
C PRO A 37 -42.02 -20.42 -24.35
N LEU A 38 -42.32 -20.24 -25.65
CA LEU A 38 -41.76 -19.20 -26.50
C LEU A 38 -41.78 -17.87 -25.75
N SER A 39 -40.61 -17.40 -25.32
CA SER A 39 -40.49 -16.11 -24.67
C SER A 39 -40.89 -15.04 -25.67
N LEU A 40 -41.85 -14.17 -25.29
CA LEU A 40 -42.18 -12.93 -25.99
C LEU A 40 -40.90 -12.25 -26.52
N PRO A 41 -40.91 -11.70 -27.75
CA PRO A 41 -39.70 -11.10 -28.33
C PRO A 41 -39.21 -9.98 -27.41
N LYS A 42 -38.07 -10.23 -26.74
CA LYS A 42 -37.39 -9.21 -25.95
C LYS A 42 -37.06 -8.06 -26.88
N LYS A 43 -37.49 -6.84 -26.51
CA LYS A 43 -37.13 -5.61 -27.24
C LYS A 43 -35.61 -5.63 -27.50
N PRO A 44 -35.17 -5.29 -28.72
CA PRO A 44 -33.74 -5.26 -29.02
C PRO A 44 -33.04 -4.33 -28.02
N PRO A 45 -31.87 -4.72 -27.49
CA PRO A 45 -31.14 -3.88 -26.54
C PRO A 45 -30.89 -2.51 -27.18
N LEU A 46 -31.16 -1.43 -26.45
CA LEU A 46 -30.84 -0.08 -26.90
C LEU A 46 -29.34 -0.04 -27.20
N LYS A 47 -28.96 0.39 -28.41
CA LYS A 47 -27.57 0.46 -28.85
C LYS A 47 -27.02 1.87 -28.69
N ILE A 48 -25.71 1.99 -28.47
CA ILE A 48 -25.00 3.28 -28.56
C ILE A 48 -25.04 3.74 -30.02
N CYS A 49 -25.44 5.00 -30.26
CA CYS A 49 -25.57 5.56 -31.60
C CYS A 49 -24.27 5.35 -32.40
N GLY A 50 -24.37 4.71 -33.58
CA GLY A 50 -23.22 4.40 -34.43
C GLY A 50 -22.41 3.16 -34.07
N SER A 51 -22.84 2.31 -33.13
CA SER A 51 -22.13 1.07 -32.77
C SER A 51 -23.05 -0.13 -32.51
N ASN A 52 -22.48 -1.34 -32.46
CA ASN A 52 -23.19 -2.55 -32.03
C ASN A 52 -23.27 -2.72 -30.51
N TYR A 53 -22.66 -1.82 -29.72
CA TYR A 53 -22.62 -1.95 -28.27
C TYR A 53 -23.98 -1.66 -27.62
N PRO A 54 -24.41 -2.46 -26.63
CA PRO A 54 -25.56 -2.13 -25.84
C PRO A 54 -25.26 -0.90 -24.97
N LEU A 55 -26.21 0.04 -24.89
CA LEU A 55 -26.10 1.30 -24.15
C LEU A 55 -25.79 1.07 -22.65
N SER A 56 -26.16 -0.10 -22.11
CA SER A 56 -25.81 -0.52 -20.75
C SER A 56 -24.30 -0.48 -20.47
N ILE A 57 -23.46 -0.75 -21.47
CA ILE A 57 -21.99 -0.80 -21.28
C ILE A 57 -21.41 0.56 -20.91
N ALA A 58 -21.94 1.65 -21.48
CA ALA A 58 -21.46 2.99 -21.18
C ALA A 58 -21.58 3.31 -19.67
N PHE A 59 -22.70 2.93 -19.05
CA PHE A 59 -22.91 3.12 -17.62
C PHE A 59 -21.92 2.31 -16.76
N ILE A 60 -21.59 1.08 -17.18
CA ILE A 60 -20.66 0.20 -16.46
C ILE A 60 -19.22 0.72 -16.57
N VAL A 61 -18.80 1.18 -17.75
CA VAL A 61 -17.45 1.72 -17.97
C VAL A 61 -17.25 3.02 -17.20
N VAL A 62 -18.23 3.93 -17.19
CA VAL A 62 -18.15 5.17 -16.40
C VAL A 62 -18.14 4.85 -14.90
N ASN A 63 -18.98 3.92 -14.44
CA ASN A 63 -18.94 3.43 -13.06
C ASN A 63 -17.55 2.89 -12.68
N GLU A 64 -16.94 2.06 -13.53
CA GLU A 64 -15.61 1.51 -13.27
C GLU A 64 -14.55 2.61 -13.22
N PHE A 65 -14.57 3.56 -14.17
CA PHE A 65 -13.64 4.69 -14.16
C PHE A 65 -13.74 5.50 -12.86
N CYS A 66 -14.95 5.88 -12.45
CA CYS A 66 -15.18 6.70 -11.25
C CYS A 66 -14.82 5.94 -9.96
N GLU A 67 -15.14 4.65 -9.87
CA GLU A 67 -14.75 3.83 -8.72
C GLU A 67 -13.23 3.65 -8.65
N ARG A 68 -12.56 3.42 -9.78
CA ARG A 68 -11.10 3.25 -9.83
C ARG A 68 -10.38 4.54 -9.48
N PHE A 69 -10.87 5.68 -9.98
CA PHE A 69 -10.39 6.98 -9.53
C PHE A 69 -10.52 7.10 -8.01
N SER A 70 -11.69 6.79 -7.46
CA SER A 70 -11.95 6.92 -6.04
C SER A 70 -11.00 6.06 -5.18
N TYR A 71 -10.86 4.77 -5.54
CA TYR A 71 -10.01 3.83 -4.83
C TYR A 71 -8.54 4.24 -4.85
N TYR A 72 -7.97 4.48 -6.04
CA TYR A 72 -6.54 4.78 -6.18
C TYR A 72 -6.18 6.17 -5.66
N GLY A 73 -7.03 7.18 -5.88
CA GLY A 73 -6.80 8.54 -5.37
C GLY A 73 -6.78 8.60 -3.85
N MET A 74 -7.77 7.98 -3.20
CA MET A 74 -7.81 7.90 -1.73
C MET A 74 -6.65 7.08 -1.17
N LYS A 75 -6.33 5.94 -1.81
CA LYS A 75 -5.22 5.07 -1.38
C LYS A 75 -3.86 5.78 -1.50
N ALA A 76 -3.66 6.63 -2.51
CA ALA A 76 -2.38 7.31 -2.76
C ALA A 76 -1.96 8.23 -1.61
N VAL A 77 -2.89 8.99 -1.03
CA VAL A 77 -2.61 9.99 0.02
C VAL A 77 -2.62 9.40 1.45
N LEU A 78 -2.98 8.12 1.60
CA LEU A 78 -3.35 7.53 2.89
C LEU A 78 -2.16 7.44 3.87
N THR A 79 -0.98 7.08 3.38
CA THR A 79 0.22 6.98 4.24
C THR A 79 0.63 8.34 4.80
N LEU A 80 0.59 9.41 3.99
CA LEU A 80 0.90 10.75 4.45
C LEU A 80 -0.18 11.29 5.39
N TYR A 81 -1.45 10.94 5.16
CA TYR A 81 -2.53 11.25 6.11
C TYR A 81 -2.27 10.66 7.49
N PHE A 82 -1.87 9.39 7.57
CA PHE A 82 -1.55 8.76 8.87
C PHE A 82 -0.35 9.41 9.55
N LEU A 83 0.68 9.76 8.77
CA LEU A 83 1.91 10.35 9.28
C LEU A 83 1.71 11.80 9.75
N TYR A 84 1.07 12.65 8.94
CA TYR A 84 1.01 14.09 9.19
C TYR A 84 -0.26 14.55 9.88
N PHE A 85 -1.41 13.91 9.63
CA PHE A 85 -2.69 14.33 10.21
C PHE A 85 -3.03 13.54 11.49
N LEU A 86 -2.81 12.22 11.49
CA LEU A 86 -3.03 11.41 12.70
C LEU A 86 -1.80 11.35 13.62
N HIS A 87 -0.66 11.86 13.17
CA HIS A 87 0.63 11.87 13.87
C HIS A 87 1.09 10.46 14.31
N TRP A 88 0.84 9.44 13.47
CA TRP A 88 1.37 8.10 13.69
C TRP A 88 2.79 7.99 13.16
N ASN A 89 3.59 7.10 13.74
CA ASN A 89 4.93 6.83 13.23
C ASN A 89 4.88 6.10 11.86
N GLU A 90 6.03 6.05 11.18
CA GLU A 90 6.16 5.45 9.84
C GLU A 90 5.73 3.97 9.80
N ASP A 91 6.06 3.21 10.84
CA ASP A 91 5.76 1.77 10.92
C ASP A 91 4.27 1.51 11.12
N THR A 92 3.61 2.25 12.03
CA THR A 92 2.16 2.16 12.25
C THR A 92 1.40 2.60 11.02
N SER A 93 1.84 3.68 10.36
CA SER A 93 1.25 4.17 9.12
C SER A 93 1.33 3.12 8.01
N THR A 94 2.49 2.45 7.88
CA THR A 94 2.70 1.34 6.93
C THR A 94 1.82 0.14 7.27
N SER A 95 1.77 -0.27 8.54
CA SER A 95 0.96 -1.40 9.02
C SER A 95 -0.53 -1.21 8.75
N ILE A 96 -1.10 -0.03 9.06
CA ILE A 96 -2.53 0.24 8.83
C ILE A 96 -2.85 0.35 7.33
N TYR A 97 -1.95 0.92 6.53
CA TYR A 97 -2.09 0.94 5.07
C TYR A 97 -2.23 -0.49 4.49
N HIS A 98 -1.34 -1.39 4.90
CA HIS A 98 -1.36 -2.78 4.45
C HIS A 98 -2.50 -3.59 5.07
N ALA A 99 -2.94 -3.28 6.29
CA ALA A 99 -4.16 -3.86 6.87
C ALA A 99 -5.39 -3.53 6.02
N PHE A 100 -5.53 -2.26 5.64
CA PHE A 100 -6.59 -1.79 4.75
C PHE A 100 -6.53 -2.47 3.37
N SER A 101 -5.35 -2.50 2.75
CA SER A 101 -5.15 -3.16 1.44
C SER A 101 -5.47 -4.65 1.51
N SER A 102 -5.03 -5.34 2.57
CA SER A 102 -5.35 -6.75 2.81
C SER A 102 -6.87 -6.98 2.89
N LEU A 103 -7.58 -6.15 3.66
CA LEU A 103 -9.03 -6.26 3.79
C LEU A 103 -9.75 -6.03 2.44
N CYS A 104 -9.27 -5.09 1.61
CA CYS A 104 -9.80 -4.84 0.27
C CYS A 104 -9.64 -6.03 -0.69
N TYR A 105 -8.59 -6.84 -0.52
CA TYR A 105 -8.32 -8.01 -1.37
C TYR A 105 -8.83 -9.33 -0.78
N PHE A 106 -9.18 -9.36 0.51
CA PHE A 106 -9.82 -10.50 1.18
C PHE A 106 -11.34 -10.51 1.00
N THR A 107 -11.99 -9.36 1.15
CA THR A 107 -13.45 -9.19 1.05
C THR A 107 -14.10 -9.51 -0.32
N PRO A 108 -13.39 -9.58 -1.47
CA PRO A 108 -13.94 -10.14 -2.72
C PRO A 108 -14.54 -11.53 -2.56
N ILE A 109 -13.98 -12.38 -1.69
CA ILE A 109 -14.52 -13.73 -1.44
C ILE A 109 -15.94 -13.62 -0.86
N LEU A 110 -16.17 -12.67 0.05
CA LEU A 110 -17.48 -12.41 0.63
C LEU A 110 -18.44 -11.80 -0.39
N GLY A 111 -17.98 -10.84 -1.19
CA GLY A 111 -18.77 -10.21 -2.25
C GLY A 111 -19.27 -11.21 -3.29
N ALA A 112 -18.37 -12.08 -3.78
CA ALA A 112 -18.73 -13.15 -4.70
C ALA A 112 -19.73 -14.12 -4.08
N ALA A 113 -19.50 -14.56 -2.83
CA ALA A 113 -20.42 -15.46 -2.14
C ALA A 113 -21.83 -14.86 -1.99
N ILE A 114 -21.94 -13.57 -1.66
CA ILE A 114 -23.22 -12.86 -1.52
C ILE A 114 -23.92 -12.72 -2.89
N ALA A 115 -23.19 -12.36 -3.94
CA ALA A 115 -23.72 -12.22 -5.29
C ALA A 115 -24.23 -13.55 -5.86
N ASP A 116 -23.47 -14.62 -5.72
CA ASP A 116 -23.76 -15.91 -6.35
C ASP A 116 -24.81 -16.71 -5.55
N SER A 117 -24.83 -16.58 -4.20
CA SER A 117 -25.73 -17.39 -3.36
C SER A 117 -27.09 -16.74 -3.08
N TRP A 118 -27.15 -15.40 -2.99
CA TRP A 118 -28.28 -14.74 -2.34
C TRP A 118 -28.85 -13.55 -3.12
N LEU A 119 -28.06 -12.51 -3.36
CA LEU A 119 -28.58 -11.22 -3.83
C LEU A 119 -28.58 -11.08 -5.36
N GLY A 120 -27.72 -11.80 -6.07
CA GLY A 120 -27.40 -11.57 -7.48
C GLY A 120 -26.45 -10.39 -7.66
N LYS A 121 -25.62 -10.43 -8.71
CA LYS A 121 -24.55 -9.45 -9.00
C LYS A 121 -25.03 -8.00 -8.94
N PHE A 122 -26.17 -7.67 -9.58
CA PHE A 122 -26.69 -6.30 -9.62
C PHE A 122 -27.02 -5.72 -8.23
N LYS A 123 -27.72 -6.48 -7.39
CA LYS A 123 -28.09 -6.00 -6.04
C LYS A 123 -26.87 -5.92 -5.13
N THR A 124 -25.95 -6.88 -5.22
CA THR A 124 -24.68 -6.85 -4.49
C THR A 124 -23.87 -5.60 -4.82
N ILE A 125 -23.76 -5.24 -6.11
CA ILE A 125 -23.06 -4.02 -6.54
C ILE A 125 -23.71 -2.77 -5.90
N ILE A 126 -25.05 -2.65 -5.96
CA ILE A 126 -25.75 -1.49 -5.37
C ILE A 126 -25.55 -1.39 -3.86
N TYR A 127 -25.82 -2.46 -3.11
CA TYR A 127 -25.76 -2.42 -1.64
C TYR A 127 -24.33 -2.19 -1.13
N LEU A 128 -23.34 -2.85 -1.73
CA LEU A 128 -21.95 -2.65 -1.32
C LEU A 128 -21.39 -1.31 -1.79
N SER A 129 -21.87 -0.76 -2.91
CA SER A 129 -21.53 0.62 -3.30
C SER A 129 -22.12 1.66 -2.36
N LEU A 130 -23.30 1.42 -1.77
CA LEU A 130 -23.85 2.28 -0.70
C LEU A 130 -22.97 2.26 0.56
N VAL A 131 -22.52 1.07 0.97
CA VAL A 131 -21.54 0.91 2.08
C VAL A 131 -20.24 1.63 1.74
N TYR A 132 -19.79 1.55 0.50
CA TYR A 132 -18.59 2.23 0.02
C TYR A 132 -18.73 3.77 0.11
N VAL A 133 -19.84 4.32 -0.39
CA VAL A 133 -20.14 5.76 -0.28
C VAL A 133 -20.18 6.20 1.18
N LEU A 134 -20.84 5.44 2.06
CA LEU A 134 -20.87 5.73 3.49
C LEU A 134 -19.46 5.75 4.08
N GLY A 135 -18.61 4.79 3.71
CA GLY A 135 -17.21 4.75 4.13
C GLY A 135 -16.43 6.00 3.71
N HIS A 136 -16.63 6.50 2.49
CA HIS A 136 -16.02 7.76 2.04
C HIS A 136 -16.53 8.97 2.81
N VAL A 137 -17.84 9.05 3.08
CA VAL A 137 -18.42 10.14 3.88
C VAL A 137 -17.79 10.15 5.27
N VAL A 138 -17.76 9.00 5.94
CA VAL A 138 -17.16 8.87 7.28
C VAL A 138 -15.67 9.21 7.26
N LYS A 139 -14.92 8.74 6.25
CA LYS A 139 -13.48 9.04 6.11
C LYS A 139 -13.20 10.52 5.84
N SER A 140 -14.03 11.16 5.03
CA SER A 140 -13.92 12.59 4.71
C SER A 140 -14.24 13.45 5.93
N LEU A 141 -15.26 13.08 6.71
CA LEU A 141 -15.59 13.75 7.98
C LEU A 141 -14.45 13.58 9.00
N GLY A 142 -13.84 12.40 9.09
CA GLY A 142 -12.69 12.15 9.96
C GLY A 142 -11.44 12.97 9.60
N ALA A 143 -11.38 13.55 8.41
CA ALA A 143 -10.27 14.40 7.94
C ALA A 143 -10.54 15.92 8.07
N LEU A 144 -11.65 16.32 8.69
CA LEU A 144 -11.91 17.73 9.00
C LEU A 144 -11.26 18.10 10.34
N PRO A 145 -10.30 19.04 10.40
CA PRO A 145 -9.61 19.41 11.65
C PRO A 145 -10.54 19.92 12.77
N ILE A 146 -11.72 20.42 12.41
CA ILE A 146 -12.69 21.02 13.34
C ILE A 146 -13.46 19.93 14.14
N LEU A 147 -13.48 18.68 13.68
CA LEU A 147 -14.34 17.63 14.23
C LEU A 147 -13.65 16.78 15.30
N GLY A 148 -13.76 17.22 16.55
CA GLY A 148 -13.39 16.42 17.74
C GLY A 148 -11.89 16.42 18.03
N GLY A 149 -11.45 15.53 18.93
CA GLY A 149 -10.02 15.34 19.23
C GLY A 149 -9.39 14.20 18.43
N GLN A 150 -8.09 13.96 18.61
CA GLN A 150 -7.31 12.93 17.90
C GLN A 150 -7.94 11.52 17.94
N MET A 151 -8.60 11.17 19.06
CA MET A 151 -9.33 9.92 19.20
C MET A 151 -10.52 9.82 18.22
N VAL A 152 -11.26 10.91 18.02
CA VAL A 152 -12.40 10.95 17.10
C VAL A 152 -11.93 10.81 15.66
N HIS A 153 -10.88 11.54 15.25
CA HIS A 153 -10.27 11.42 13.92
C HIS A 153 -9.81 10.00 13.64
N THR A 154 -9.19 9.36 14.62
CA THR A 154 -8.71 7.97 14.54
C THR A 154 -9.88 6.99 14.35
N VAL A 155 -10.92 7.07 15.20
CA VAL A 155 -12.07 6.16 15.14
C VAL A 155 -12.83 6.33 13.82
N LEU A 156 -13.14 7.57 13.42
CA LEU A 156 -13.81 7.84 12.15
C LEU A 156 -12.98 7.35 10.97
N SER A 157 -11.66 7.53 11.00
CA SER A 157 -10.77 7.04 9.94
C SER A 157 -10.78 5.52 9.81
N LEU A 158 -10.63 4.79 10.93
CA LEU A 158 -10.61 3.32 10.90
C LEU A 158 -11.96 2.73 10.51
N VAL A 159 -13.07 3.31 10.99
CA VAL A 159 -14.42 2.90 10.59
C VAL A 159 -14.65 3.19 9.11
N GLY A 160 -14.29 4.40 8.64
CA GLY A 160 -14.40 4.79 7.24
C GLY A 160 -13.61 3.87 6.31
N LEU A 161 -12.35 3.56 6.64
CA LEU A 161 -11.50 2.64 5.86
C LEU A 161 -12.04 1.21 5.85
N SER A 162 -12.59 0.73 6.97
CA SER A 162 -13.20 -0.60 7.05
C SER A 162 -14.42 -0.70 6.14
N LEU A 163 -15.30 0.31 6.15
CA LEU A 163 -16.47 0.40 5.27
C LEU A 163 -16.05 0.48 3.79
N ILE A 164 -15.03 1.29 3.48
CA ILE A 164 -14.47 1.37 2.13
C ILE A 164 -13.94 0.00 1.68
N ALA A 165 -13.17 -0.69 2.53
CA ALA A 165 -12.61 -1.98 2.20
C ALA A 165 -13.68 -3.04 1.92
N LEU A 166 -14.74 -3.09 2.73
CA LEU A 166 -15.91 -3.95 2.49
C LEU A 166 -16.63 -3.59 1.18
N GLY A 167 -16.79 -2.29 0.91
CA GLY A 167 -17.41 -1.77 -0.30
C GLY A 167 -16.64 -2.15 -1.57
N THR A 168 -15.42 -1.64 -1.73
CA THR A 168 -14.58 -1.89 -2.92
C THR A 168 -14.30 -3.37 -3.12
N GLY A 169 -13.92 -4.09 -2.06
CA GLY A 169 -13.56 -5.49 -2.20
C GLY A 169 -14.76 -6.34 -2.60
N GLY A 170 -15.93 -6.10 -2.03
CA GLY A 170 -17.10 -6.91 -2.37
C GLY A 170 -17.73 -6.60 -3.74
N ILE A 171 -17.52 -5.40 -4.31
CA ILE A 171 -17.96 -5.10 -5.69
C ILE A 171 -16.99 -5.60 -6.77
N LYS A 172 -15.67 -5.67 -6.48
CA LYS A 172 -14.62 -6.09 -7.43
C LYS A 172 -14.95 -7.35 -8.24
N PRO A 173 -15.37 -8.48 -7.64
CA PRO A 173 -15.65 -9.70 -8.41
C PRO A 173 -16.96 -9.59 -9.22
N CYS A 174 -17.84 -8.65 -8.87
CA CYS A 174 -19.17 -8.55 -9.42
C CYS A 174 -19.23 -7.66 -10.67
N VAL A 175 -18.54 -6.51 -10.68
CA VAL A 175 -18.70 -5.48 -11.74
C VAL A 175 -18.19 -5.98 -13.09
N ALA A 176 -16.97 -6.54 -13.14
CA ALA A 176 -16.39 -7.07 -14.36
C ALA A 176 -17.23 -8.22 -14.96
N ALA A 177 -17.70 -9.13 -14.09
CA ALA A 177 -18.56 -10.23 -14.48
C ALA A 177 -19.93 -9.74 -14.99
N PHE A 178 -20.54 -8.76 -14.30
CA PHE A 178 -21.82 -8.19 -14.68
C PHE A 178 -21.78 -7.45 -16.02
N GLY A 179 -20.67 -6.78 -16.32
CA GLY A 179 -20.45 -6.16 -17.63
C GLY A 179 -20.30 -7.19 -18.75
N GLY A 180 -19.61 -8.31 -18.49
CA GLY A 180 -19.54 -9.43 -19.41
C GLY A 180 -20.91 -10.04 -19.73
N ASP A 181 -21.80 -10.12 -18.73
CA ASP A 181 -23.16 -10.67 -18.85
C ASP A 181 -24.09 -9.82 -19.74
N GLN A 182 -23.69 -8.60 -20.11
CA GLN A 182 -24.49 -7.72 -20.99
C GLN A 182 -24.42 -8.13 -22.46
N PHE A 183 -23.42 -8.92 -22.85
CA PHE A 183 -23.28 -9.44 -24.21
C PHE A 183 -23.96 -10.80 -24.35
N GLU A 184 -24.64 -11.02 -25.47
CA GLU A 184 -25.12 -12.36 -25.83
C GLU A 184 -23.96 -13.21 -26.38
N GLU A 185 -24.06 -14.54 -26.31
CA GLU A 185 -22.98 -15.45 -26.74
C GLU A 185 -22.56 -15.25 -28.21
N LYS A 186 -23.50 -14.83 -29.06
CA LYS A 186 -23.25 -14.51 -30.48
C LYS A 186 -22.33 -13.30 -30.71
N HIS A 187 -22.07 -12.50 -29.68
CA HIS A 187 -21.28 -11.25 -29.74
C HIS A 187 -19.92 -11.40 -29.02
N ALA A 188 -19.25 -12.54 -29.19
CA ALA A 188 -18.00 -12.85 -28.48
C ALA A 188 -16.85 -11.86 -28.79
N GLU A 189 -16.73 -11.38 -30.02
CA GLU A 189 -15.67 -10.42 -30.41
C GLU A 189 -15.88 -9.04 -29.74
N GLU A 190 -17.13 -8.57 -29.69
CA GLU A 190 -17.51 -7.31 -29.05
C GLU A 190 -17.27 -7.36 -27.53
N ARG A 191 -17.50 -8.52 -26.91
CA ARG A 191 -17.19 -8.78 -25.50
C ARG A 191 -15.68 -8.70 -25.21
N THR A 192 -14.83 -9.21 -26.09
CA THR A 192 -13.36 -9.08 -25.95
C THR A 192 -12.93 -7.62 -26.02
N ARG A 193 -13.43 -6.86 -27.00
CA ARG A 193 -13.15 -5.41 -27.12
C ARG A 193 -13.64 -4.63 -25.89
N TYR A 194 -14.78 -5.02 -25.30
CA TYR A 194 -15.25 -4.44 -24.04
C TYR A 194 -14.24 -4.59 -22.91
N PHE A 195 -13.65 -5.78 -22.72
CA PHE A 195 -12.65 -5.98 -21.68
C PHE A 195 -11.39 -5.13 -21.90
N SER A 196 -11.01 -4.83 -23.16
CA SER A 196 -9.93 -3.88 -23.45
C SER A 196 -10.31 -2.44 -23.04
N VAL A 197 -11.53 -1.99 -23.33
CA VAL A 197 -12.02 -0.66 -22.89
C VAL A 197 -12.12 -0.59 -21.36
N PHE A 198 -12.58 -1.66 -20.73
CA PHE A 198 -12.63 -1.79 -19.27
C PHE A 198 -11.23 -1.68 -18.65
N TYR A 199 -10.25 -2.38 -19.22
CA TYR A 199 -8.86 -2.29 -18.80
C TYR A 199 -8.27 -0.87 -18.98
N LEU A 200 -8.59 -0.20 -20.09
CA LEU A 200 -8.20 1.19 -20.31
C LEU A 200 -8.81 2.11 -19.25
N SER A 201 -10.08 1.91 -18.88
CA SER A 201 -10.76 2.72 -17.86
C SER A 201 -10.14 2.58 -16.47
N ILE A 202 -9.68 1.37 -16.11
CA ILE A 202 -8.98 1.10 -14.85
C ILE A 202 -7.68 1.89 -14.79
N ASN A 203 -6.84 1.79 -15.82
CA ASN A 203 -5.55 2.46 -15.85
C ASN A 203 -5.70 3.98 -15.94
N ALA A 204 -6.66 4.48 -16.72
CA ALA A 204 -6.96 5.90 -16.80
C ALA A 204 -7.42 6.45 -15.43
N GLY A 205 -8.34 5.76 -14.75
CA GLY A 205 -8.79 6.15 -13.41
C GLY A 205 -7.64 6.17 -12.40
N SER A 206 -6.79 5.14 -12.41
CA SER A 206 -5.60 5.07 -11.54
C SER A 206 -4.58 6.17 -11.82
N LEU A 207 -4.21 6.39 -13.08
CA LEU A 207 -3.23 7.40 -13.49
C LEU A 207 -3.69 8.82 -13.14
N ILE A 208 -4.94 9.16 -13.45
CA ILE A 208 -5.45 10.51 -13.20
C ILE A 208 -5.61 10.74 -11.69
N SER A 209 -6.14 9.77 -10.94
CA SER A 209 -6.35 9.94 -9.50
C SER A 209 -5.07 10.02 -8.69
N THR A 210 -4.07 9.20 -9.02
CA THR A 210 -2.74 9.24 -8.37
C THR A 210 -1.97 10.52 -8.66
N PHE A 211 -2.33 11.27 -9.72
CA PHE A 211 -1.76 12.58 -10.01
C PHE A 211 -2.56 13.72 -9.33
N ILE A 212 -3.88 13.74 -9.52
CA ILE A 212 -4.76 14.84 -9.08
C ILE A 212 -5.00 14.81 -7.57
N THR A 213 -5.24 13.65 -6.96
CA THR A 213 -5.63 13.62 -5.54
C THR A 213 -4.52 14.12 -4.60
N PRO A 214 -3.24 13.74 -4.79
CA PRO A 214 -2.13 14.38 -4.07
C PRO A 214 -1.98 15.89 -4.31
N MET A 215 -2.28 16.36 -5.53
CA MET A 215 -2.28 17.78 -5.86
C MET A 215 -3.35 18.53 -5.04
N LEU A 216 -4.56 17.96 -4.93
CA LEU A 216 -5.63 18.50 -4.09
C LEU A 216 -5.29 18.50 -2.59
N ARG A 217 -4.44 17.58 -2.14
CA ARG A 217 -3.93 17.54 -0.76
C ARG A 217 -2.91 18.64 -0.52
N GLY A 218 -1.86 18.71 -1.35
CA GLY A 218 -0.66 19.51 -1.08
C GLY A 218 -0.67 20.93 -1.62
N ASP A 219 -1.39 21.20 -2.72
CA ASP A 219 -1.37 22.51 -3.37
C ASP A 219 -2.57 23.39 -2.96
N VAL A 220 -3.55 22.81 -2.25
CA VAL A 220 -4.71 23.53 -1.72
C VAL A 220 -4.61 23.56 -0.20
N GLN A 221 -4.66 24.76 0.38
CA GLN A 221 -4.71 24.94 1.83
C GLN A 221 -6.17 24.96 2.31
N CYS A 222 -6.45 24.17 3.35
CA CYS A 222 -7.73 24.16 4.04
C CYS A 222 -7.48 24.29 5.54
N PHE A 223 -8.16 25.24 6.19
CA PHE A 223 -8.01 25.47 7.64
C PHE A 223 -6.56 25.77 8.08
N GLY A 224 -5.74 26.36 7.18
CA GLY A 224 -4.33 26.69 7.45
C GLY A 224 -3.35 25.54 7.24
N GLU A 225 -3.79 24.35 6.82
CA GLU A 225 -2.96 23.16 6.59
C GLU A 225 -3.25 22.48 5.23
N ASP A 226 -2.51 21.41 4.92
CA ASP A 226 -2.76 20.52 3.77
C ASP A 226 -4.21 20.00 3.77
N CYS A 227 -4.88 20.09 2.61
CA CYS A 227 -6.32 19.81 2.52
C CYS A 227 -6.67 18.33 2.35
N TYR A 228 -6.49 17.53 3.41
CA TYR A 228 -6.90 16.12 3.41
C TYR A 228 -8.42 15.93 3.23
N ALA A 229 -9.24 16.83 3.77
CA ALA A 229 -10.69 16.75 3.61
C ALA A 229 -11.13 16.78 2.14
N LEU A 230 -10.52 17.63 1.32
CA LEU A 230 -10.78 17.67 -0.13
C LEU A 230 -10.23 16.44 -0.84
N ALA A 231 -9.01 16.02 -0.48
CA ALA A 231 -8.37 14.84 -1.04
C ALA A 231 -9.16 13.54 -0.80
N PHE A 232 -9.91 13.42 0.30
CA PHE A 232 -10.83 12.31 0.54
C PHE A 232 -12.25 12.55 0.01
N GLY A 233 -12.70 13.82 0.01
CA GLY A 233 -14.03 14.21 -0.42
C GLY A 233 -14.26 14.07 -1.92
N VAL A 234 -13.29 14.43 -2.76
CA VAL A 234 -13.40 14.30 -4.23
C VAL A 234 -13.53 12.84 -4.69
N PRO A 235 -12.67 11.89 -4.23
CA PRO A 235 -12.92 10.46 -4.39
C PRO A 235 -14.32 10.03 -3.94
N GLY A 236 -14.76 10.49 -2.77
CA GLY A 236 -16.10 10.19 -2.25
C GLY A 236 -17.23 10.66 -3.16
N LEU A 237 -17.14 11.87 -3.70
CA LEU A 237 -18.10 12.41 -4.66
C LEU A 237 -18.12 11.61 -5.96
N LEU A 238 -16.95 11.22 -6.48
CA LEU A 238 -16.86 10.37 -7.67
C LEU A 238 -17.45 8.97 -7.42
N MET A 239 -17.32 8.42 -6.21
CA MET A 239 -17.98 7.18 -5.84
C MET A 239 -19.51 7.31 -5.80
N VAL A 240 -20.03 8.46 -5.33
CA VAL A 240 -21.47 8.77 -5.42
C VAL A 240 -21.92 8.83 -6.88
N ILE A 241 -21.16 9.51 -7.74
CA ILE A 241 -21.42 9.57 -9.18
C ILE A 241 -21.41 8.17 -9.79
N ALA A 242 -20.44 7.32 -9.45
CA ALA A 242 -20.35 5.94 -9.91
C ALA A 242 -21.64 5.16 -9.59
N LEU A 243 -22.11 5.24 -8.34
CA LEU A 243 -23.34 4.60 -7.88
C LEU A 243 -24.57 5.12 -8.64
N VAL A 244 -24.71 6.44 -8.79
CA VAL A 244 -25.85 7.05 -9.49
C VAL A 244 -25.89 6.62 -10.96
N VAL A 245 -24.74 6.71 -11.66
CA VAL A 245 -24.61 6.31 -13.06
C VAL A 245 -24.94 4.82 -13.22
N PHE A 246 -24.41 3.96 -12.34
CA PHE A 246 -24.72 2.53 -12.39
C PHE A 246 -26.20 2.27 -12.15
N ALA A 247 -26.83 2.94 -11.17
CA ALA A 247 -28.25 2.79 -10.86
C ALA A 247 -29.17 3.28 -11.98
N MET A 248 -28.78 4.33 -12.72
CA MET A 248 -29.54 4.83 -13.89
C MET A 248 -29.69 3.77 -14.98
N GLY A 249 -28.66 2.92 -15.19
CA GLY A 249 -28.71 1.82 -16.15
C GLY A 249 -29.61 0.64 -15.73
N SER A 250 -30.19 0.67 -14.52
CA SER A 250 -30.92 -0.47 -13.92
C SER A 250 -32.06 -1.04 -14.75
N LYS A 251 -32.77 -0.23 -15.55
CA LYS A 251 -33.86 -0.68 -16.42
C LYS A 251 -33.38 -1.30 -17.74
N ILE A 252 -32.13 -1.06 -18.10
CA ILE A 252 -31.52 -1.48 -19.37
C ILE A 252 -30.70 -2.76 -19.18
N TYR A 253 -30.14 -2.99 -17.99
CA TYR A 253 -29.28 -4.14 -17.74
C TYR A 253 -29.98 -5.49 -17.88
N ARG A 254 -29.25 -6.45 -18.47
CA ARG A 254 -29.54 -7.86 -18.33
C ARG A 254 -29.08 -8.32 -16.95
N LYS A 255 -30.01 -8.89 -16.16
CA LYS A 255 -29.78 -9.34 -14.79
C LYS A 255 -29.98 -10.86 -14.71
N PRO A 256 -28.94 -11.68 -14.94
CA PRO A 256 -29.05 -13.12 -14.80
C PRO A 256 -29.36 -13.50 -13.33
N PRO A 257 -30.10 -14.61 -13.10
CA PRO A 257 -30.35 -15.10 -11.75
C PRO A 257 -29.05 -15.56 -11.08
N PRO A 258 -28.99 -15.63 -9.74
CA PRO A 258 -27.83 -16.14 -9.02
C PRO A 258 -27.54 -17.61 -9.39
N GLU A 259 -26.32 -17.88 -9.83
CA GLU A 259 -25.82 -19.24 -10.07
C GLU A 259 -25.11 -19.70 -8.80
N GLY A 260 -25.56 -20.80 -8.19
CA GLY A 260 -25.17 -21.19 -6.83
C GLY A 260 -23.66 -21.22 -6.54
N ASN A 261 -23.29 -21.19 -5.26
CA ASN A 261 -21.93 -20.92 -4.82
C ASN A 261 -20.93 -22.07 -5.10
N ILE A 262 -20.24 -21.98 -6.23
CA ILE A 262 -19.16 -22.91 -6.63
C ILE A 262 -18.04 -22.92 -5.59
N VAL A 263 -17.65 -21.76 -5.04
CA VAL A 263 -16.60 -21.66 -4.00
C VAL A 263 -16.97 -22.51 -2.78
N SER A 264 -18.22 -22.41 -2.32
CA SER A 264 -18.73 -23.21 -1.19
C SER A 264 -18.72 -24.71 -1.50
N GLN A 265 -19.10 -25.10 -2.72
CA GLN A 265 -19.06 -26.50 -3.15
C GLN A 265 -17.62 -27.05 -3.16
N VAL A 266 -16.66 -26.28 -3.67
CA VAL A 266 -15.23 -26.64 -3.68
C VAL A 266 -14.71 -26.79 -2.26
N VAL A 267 -14.95 -25.82 -1.37
CA VAL A 267 -14.49 -25.88 0.03
C VAL A 267 -15.09 -27.07 0.76
N LYS A 268 -16.40 -27.33 0.62
CA LYS A 268 -17.06 -28.49 1.22
C LYS A 268 -16.56 -29.82 0.64
N CYS A 269 -16.25 -29.87 -0.66
CA CYS A 269 -15.66 -31.04 -1.31
C CYS A 269 -14.26 -31.35 -0.76
N ILE A 270 -13.40 -30.33 -0.66
CA ILE A 270 -12.05 -30.46 -0.08
C ILE A 270 -12.11 -30.87 1.38
N TRP A 271 -12.94 -30.17 2.18
CA TRP A 271 -13.13 -30.47 3.60
C TRP A 271 -13.62 -31.90 3.83
N PHE A 272 -14.63 -32.33 3.05
CA PHE A 272 -15.14 -33.69 3.11
C PHE A 272 -14.08 -34.72 2.71
N ALA A 273 -13.31 -34.49 1.64
CA ALA A 273 -12.21 -35.38 1.25
C ALA A 273 -11.16 -35.54 2.36
N ILE A 274 -10.78 -34.43 3.00
CA ILE A 274 -9.80 -34.41 4.09
C ILE A 274 -10.36 -35.13 5.33
N SER A 275 -11.57 -34.77 5.76
CA SER A 275 -12.22 -35.39 6.92
C SER A 275 -12.44 -36.88 6.72
N ASN A 276 -12.92 -37.30 5.55
CA ASN A 276 -13.14 -38.71 5.22
C ASN A 276 -11.82 -39.49 5.17
N ARG A 277 -10.74 -38.88 4.68
CA ARG A 277 -9.39 -39.48 4.72
C ARG A 277 -8.87 -39.67 6.15
N PHE A 278 -9.13 -38.72 7.06
CA PHE A 278 -8.71 -38.84 8.46
C PHE A 278 -9.54 -39.87 9.23
N ASN A 279 -10.85 -39.95 8.97
CA ASN A 279 -11.74 -40.90 9.62
C ASN A 279 -11.50 -42.36 9.14
N ASN A 280 -11.10 -42.55 7.88
CA ASN A 280 -10.88 -43.86 7.28
C ASN A 280 -9.39 -44.23 7.19
N ARG A 281 -8.58 -43.81 8.17
CA ARG A 281 -7.11 -44.03 8.19
C ARG A 281 -6.70 -45.44 8.66
N SER A 282 -7.64 -46.34 8.94
CA SER A 282 -7.39 -47.73 9.31
C SER A 282 -6.75 -48.53 8.17
N GLY A 283 -5.91 -49.51 8.52
CA GLY A 283 -5.12 -50.32 7.57
C GLY A 283 -5.93 -51.21 6.62
N ASP A 284 -7.22 -51.44 6.89
CA ASP A 284 -8.09 -52.37 6.16
C ASP A 284 -8.80 -51.74 4.94
N ILE A 285 -8.64 -50.44 4.70
CA ILE A 285 -9.29 -49.74 3.57
C ILE A 285 -8.26 -49.51 2.46
N PRO A 286 -8.54 -49.92 1.20
CA PRO A 286 -7.60 -49.74 0.09
C PRO A 286 -7.29 -48.25 -0.12
N LYS A 287 -5.99 -47.92 -0.19
CA LYS A 287 -5.53 -46.55 -0.43
C LYS A 287 -6.00 -46.09 -1.82
N ARG A 288 -6.78 -45.00 -1.87
CA ARG A 288 -7.15 -44.34 -3.13
C ARG A 288 -5.92 -43.67 -3.76
N GLN A 289 -5.86 -43.61 -5.10
CA GLN A 289 -4.72 -43.06 -5.84
C GLN A 289 -4.47 -41.56 -5.58
N HIS A 290 -5.53 -40.76 -5.44
CA HIS A 290 -5.43 -39.35 -5.06
C HIS A 290 -6.23 -39.05 -3.77
N TRP A 291 -5.74 -38.12 -2.95
CA TRP A 291 -6.40 -37.77 -1.68
C TRP A 291 -7.79 -37.12 -1.85
N LEU A 292 -8.07 -36.50 -3.00
CA LEU A 292 -9.41 -35.99 -3.33
C LEU A 292 -10.41 -37.08 -3.71
N ASP A 293 -9.97 -38.30 -4.03
CA ASP A 293 -10.89 -39.37 -4.41
C ASP A 293 -11.77 -39.83 -3.24
N TRP A 294 -11.40 -39.48 -2.01
CA TRP A 294 -12.22 -39.66 -0.81
C TRP A 294 -13.53 -38.87 -0.84
N ALA A 295 -13.70 -37.91 -1.77
CA ALA A 295 -14.96 -37.21 -2.00
C ALA A 295 -15.95 -37.95 -2.92
N ALA A 296 -15.53 -39.03 -3.59
CA ALA A 296 -16.35 -39.73 -4.59
C ALA A 296 -17.65 -40.35 -4.04
N GLU A 297 -17.75 -40.51 -2.72
CA GLU A 297 -18.96 -40.99 -2.05
C GLU A 297 -20.11 -39.97 -2.05
N LYS A 298 -19.78 -38.67 -2.13
CA LYS A 298 -20.75 -37.58 -1.95
C LYS A 298 -20.82 -36.61 -3.13
N TYR A 299 -19.75 -36.50 -3.91
CA TYR A 299 -19.62 -35.49 -4.97
C TYR A 299 -19.45 -36.12 -6.35
N PRO A 300 -19.97 -35.47 -7.41
CA PRO A 300 -19.85 -35.99 -8.77
C PRO A 300 -18.39 -36.03 -9.23
N LYS A 301 -18.04 -37.04 -10.03
CA LYS A 301 -16.66 -37.27 -10.51
C LYS A 301 -16.08 -36.05 -11.24
N GLN A 302 -16.89 -35.36 -12.05
CA GLN A 302 -16.47 -34.15 -12.77
C GLN A 302 -16.00 -33.05 -11.81
N LEU A 303 -16.76 -32.79 -10.74
CA LEU A 303 -16.38 -31.80 -9.73
C LEU A 303 -15.05 -32.18 -9.06
N ILE A 304 -14.85 -33.46 -8.75
CA ILE A 304 -13.60 -33.95 -8.14
C ILE A 304 -12.42 -33.74 -9.09
N MET A 305 -12.60 -33.97 -10.39
CA MET A 305 -11.57 -33.71 -11.40
C MET A 305 -11.26 -32.23 -11.54
N ASP A 306 -12.29 -31.37 -11.58
CA ASP A 306 -12.13 -29.93 -11.65
C ASP A 306 -11.39 -29.39 -10.41
N VAL A 307 -11.69 -29.92 -9.21
CA VAL A 307 -11.00 -29.56 -7.96
C VAL A 307 -9.56 -30.10 -7.94
N LYS A 308 -9.28 -31.27 -8.52
CA LYS A 308 -7.90 -31.76 -8.70
C LYS A 308 -7.09 -30.81 -9.60
N ALA A 309 -7.66 -30.33 -10.70
CA ALA A 309 -7.01 -29.36 -11.58
C ALA A 309 -6.76 -28.03 -10.84
N LEU A 310 -7.78 -27.50 -10.16
CA LEU A 310 -7.70 -26.28 -9.37
C LEU A 310 -6.60 -26.39 -8.29
N THR A 311 -6.58 -27.46 -7.50
CA THR A 311 -5.59 -27.65 -6.41
C THR A 311 -4.14 -27.71 -6.91
N ARG A 312 -3.90 -28.20 -8.13
CA ARG A 312 -2.55 -28.12 -8.75
C ARG A 312 -2.13 -26.68 -9.04
N VAL A 313 -3.04 -25.84 -9.52
CA VAL A 313 -2.75 -24.41 -9.76
C VAL A 313 -2.60 -23.66 -8.43
N LEU A 314 -3.47 -23.93 -7.45
CA LEU A 314 -3.37 -23.33 -6.12
C LEU A 314 -2.07 -23.69 -5.40
N PHE A 315 -1.52 -24.88 -5.65
CA PHE A 315 -0.20 -25.24 -5.12
C PHE A 315 0.88 -24.30 -5.66
N LEU A 316 0.84 -23.94 -6.96
CA LEU A 316 1.74 -22.94 -7.53
C LEU A 316 1.50 -21.53 -6.99
N TYR A 317 0.36 -21.25 -6.35
CA TYR A 317 0.06 -19.92 -5.78
C TYR A 317 0.73 -19.66 -4.43
N ILE A 318 1.17 -20.71 -3.72
CA ILE A 318 1.78 -20.58 -2.38
C ILE A 318 2.94 -19.56 -2.34
N PRO A 319 3.84 -19.49 -3.35
CA PRO A 319 4.95 -18.52 -3.36
C PRO A 319 4.55 -17.09 -3.78
N LEU A 320 3.40 -16.91 -4.44
CA LEU A 320 3.00 -15.63 -5.05
C LEU A 320 2.83 -14.45 -4.06
N PRO A 321 2.33 -14.63 -2.82
CA PRO A 321 2.17 -13.54 -1.86
C PRO A 321 3.42 -12.69 -1.66
N MET A 322 4.61 -13.28 -1.80
CA MET A 322 5.86 -12.53 -1.64
C MET A 322 6.04 -11.45 -2.71
N PHE A 323 5.64 -11.72 -3.94
CA PHE A 323 5.71 -10.73 -5.01
C PHE A 323 4.82 -9.53 -4.70
N TRP A 324 3.59 -9.78 -4.24
CA TRP A 324 2.63 -8.74 -3.87
C TRP A 324 3.09 -7.91 -2.67
N ALA A 325 3.76 -8.56 -1.71
CA ALA A 325 4.35 -7.85 -0.57
C ALA A 325 5.41 -6.82 -1.00
N LEU A 326 6.14 -7.06 -2.10
CA LEU A 326 7.06 -6.07 -2.67
C LEU A 326 6.30 -5.02 -3.49
N LEU A 327 5.40 -5.45 -4.37
CA LEU A 327 4.69 -4.54 -5.28
C LEU A 327 3.87 -3.48 -4.54
N ASP A 328 3.14 -3.87 -3.48
CA ASP A 328 2.22 -2.94 -2.79
C ASP A 328 2.92 -1.93 -1.86
N GLN A 329 4.25 -2.05 -1.64
CA GLN A 329 5.01 -1.06 -0.85
C GLN A 329 5.23 0.28 -1.56
N GLN A 330 4.88 0.37 -2.86
CA GLN A 330 4.93 1.60 -3.63
C GLN A 330 4.14 2.74 -2.99
N GLY A 331 2.99 2.43 -2.38
CA GLY A 331 2.14 3.43 -1.73
C GLY A 331 2.39 3.62 -0.23
N SER A 332 3.38 2.93 0.34
CA SER A 332 3.78 3.06 1.76
C SER A 332 5.26 3.43 1.88
N ARG A 333 6.16 2.46 2.04
CA ARG A 333 7.60 2.68 2.25
C ARG A 333 8.26 3.51 1.15
N TRP A 334 7.87 3.35 -0.11
CA TRP A 334 8.44 4.16 -1.20
C TRP A 334 7.97 5.61 -1.17
N THR A 335 6.74 5.85 -0.71
CA THR A 335 6.24 7.20 -0.46
C THR A 335 7.01 7.84 0.71
N LEU A 336 7.29 7.10 1.78
CA LEU A 336 8.14 7.55 2.91
C LEU A 336 9.63 7.70 2.56
N GLN A 337 10.09 7.06 1.50
CA GLN A 337 11.40 7.34 0.94
C GLN A 337 11.38 8.67 0.17
N ALA A 338 10.33 8.91 -0.62
CA ALA A 338 10.17 10.11 -1.44
C ALA A 338 10.05 11.40 -0.61
N THR A 339 9.48 11.35 0.59
CA THR A 339 9.41 12.48 1.55
C THR A 339 10.79 13.04 1.92
N ARG A 340 11.83 12.20 1.86
CA ARG A 340 13.22 12.56 2.18
C ARG A 340 14.06 12.90 0.95
N MET A 341 13.43 13.03 -0.22
CA MET A 341 14.06 13.37 -1.50
C MET A 341 13.65 14.79 -1.95
N ASN A 342 14.37 15.37 -2.89
CA ASN A 342 14.04 16.66 -3.48
C ASN A 342 12.99 16.49 -4.58
N GLY A 343 11.77 16.99 -4.34
CA GLY A 343 10.66 16.97 -5.29
C GLY A 343 10.74 18.03 -6.39
N ASN A 344 11.69 18.98 -6.32
CA ASN A 344 11.81 20.04 -7.32
C ASN A 344 12.43 19.50 -8.62
N LEU A 345 11.64 19.49 -9.70
CA LEU A 345 12.07 19.11 -11.06
C LEU A 345 12.39 20.32 -11.94
N GLY A 346 12.47 21.52 -11.36
CA GLY A 346 12.73 22.79 -12.03
C GLY A 346 11.47 23.49 -12.53
N VAL A 347 10.56 22.78 -13.22
CA VAL A 347 9.33 23.36 -13.79
C VAL A 347 8.14 23.29 -12.83
N PHE A 348 8.07 22.23 -12.04
CA PHE A 348 7.06 22.02 -11.01
C PHE A 348 7.67 21.21 -9.86
N VAL A 349 7.04 21.31 -8.69
CA VAL A 349 7.40 20.53 -7.51
C VAL A 349 6.49 19.30 -7.47
N LEU A 350 7.08 18.11 -7.57
CA LEU A 350 6.35 16.86 -7.48
C LEU A 350 6.19 16.46 -6.01
N GLN A 351 4.96 16.18 -5.59
CA GLN A 351 4.67 15.69 -4.25
C GLN A 351 5.11 14.23 -4.08
N PRO A 352 5.55 13.79 -2.89
CA PRO A 352 6.05 12.42 -2.66
C PRO A 352 5.07 11.32 -3.08
N ASP A 353 3.79 11.50 -2.78
CA ASP A 353 2.70 10.58 -3.07
C ASP A 353 2.30 10.53 -4.57
N GLN A 354 2.70 11.53 -5.36
CA GLN A 354 2.49 11.52 -6.83
C GLN A 354 3.42 10.53 -7.56
N MET A 355 4.49 10.04 -6.92
CA MET A 355 5.37 9.04 -7.53
C MET A 355 4.65 7.75 -7.90
N GLN A 356 3.51 7.47 -7.26
CA GLN A 356 2.64 6.33 -7.58
C GLN A 356 2.08 6.38 -9.01
N VAL A 357 2.03 7.55 -9.66
CA VAL A 357 1.61 7.73 -11.08
C VAL A 357 2.49 6.93 -12.04
N LEU A 358 3.77 6.73 -11.68
CA LEU A 358 4.72 6.03 -12.53
C LEU A 358 4.26 4.59 -12.82
N ASN A 359 3.64 3.90 -11.86
CA ASN A 359 3.23 2.51 -12.08
C ASN A 359 2.17 2.36 -13.19
N PRO A 360 0.96 2.96 -13.12
CA PRO A 360 -0.03 2.82 -14.19
C PRO A 360 0.47 3.39 -15.52
N LEU A 361 1.28 4.46 -15.51
CA LEU A 361 1.89 5.00 -16.73
C LEU A 361 2.83 3.98 -17.38
N LEU A 362 3.73 3.39 -16.61
CA LEU A 362 4.69 2.41 -17.10
C LEU A 362 4.00 1.10 -17.49
N VAL A 363 2.94 0.66 -16.82
CA VAL A 363 2.15 -0.52 -17.23
C VAL A 363 1.57 -0.32 -18.63
N LEU A 364 0.98 0.85 -18.90
CA LEU A 364 0.41 1.18 -20.22
C LEU A 364 1.47 1.20 -21.33
N ILE A 365 2.72 1.56 -21.00
CA ILE A 365 3.86 1.56 -21.94
C ILE A 365 4.44 0.16 -22.09
N PHE A 366 4.61 -0.57 -20.98
CA PHE A 366 5.33 -1.84 -20.95
C PHE A 366 4.54 -3.00 -21.50
N ILE A 367 3.22 -3.07 -21.33
CA ILE A 367 2.42 -4.14 -21.95
C ILE A 367 2.66 -4.23 -23.48
N PRO A 368 2.42 -3.16 -24.27
CA PRO A 368 2.66 -3.22 -25.70
C PRO A 368 4.14 -3.39 -26.04
N LEU A 369 5.06 -2.78 -25.27
CA LEU A 369 6.50 -2.95 -25.48
C LEU A 369 6.94 -4.40 -25.32
N PHE A 370 6.45 -5.10 -24.29
CA PHE A 370 6.82 -6.47 -24.01
C PHE A 370 6.25 -7.43 -25.07
N ASP A 371 4.97 -7.26 -25.41
CA ASP A 371 4.29 -8.13 -26.38
C ASP A 371 4.80 -7.95 -27.81
N LEU A 372 4.98 -6.69 -28.25
CA LEU A 372 5.35 -6.40 -29.64
C LEU A 372 6.85 -6.43 -29.88
N VAL A 373 7.67 -6.13 -28.87
CA VAL A 373 9.13 -5.98 -29.04
C VAL A 373 9.87 -7.05 -28.26
N ILE A 374 9.78 -7.06 -26.92
CA ILE A 374 10.66 -7.90 -26.09
C ILE A 374 10.45 -9.38 -26.34
N TYR A 375 9.21 -9.87 -26.32
CA TYR A 375 8.93 -11.29 -26.53
C TYR A 375 9.27 -11.76 -27.95
N GLN A 376 9.11 -10.88 -28.96
CA GLN A 376 9.56 -11.19 -30.32
C GLN A 376 11.08 -11.30 -30.42
N LEU A 377 11.83 -10.41 -29.77
CA LEU A 377 13.29 -10.47 -29.73
C LEU A 377 13.78 -11.73 -29.01
N VAL A 378 13.21 -12.07 -27.86
CA VAL A 378 13.53 -13.30 -27.12
C VAL A 378 13.25 -14.55 -27.96
N SER A 379 12.14 -14.55 -28.70
CA SER A 379 11.81 -15.64 -29.63
C SER A 379 12.81 -15.74 -30.78
N LYS A 380 13.29 -14.61 -31.33
CA LYS A 380 14.36 -14.58 -32.34
C LYS A 380 15.69 -15.14 -31.81
N CYS A 381 15.95 -15.02 -30.52
CA CYS A 381 17.11 -15.62 -29.87
C CYS A 381 16.97 -17.14 -29.61
N GLY A 382 15.87 -17.77 -30.04
CA GLY A 382 15.64 -19.22 -29.88
C GLY A 382 15.28 -19.65 -28.46
N ILE A 383 14.99 -18.71 -27.54
CA ILE A 383 14.64 -19.01 -26.16
C ILE A 383 13.14 -19.22 -26.06
N ASN A 384 12.70 -20.44 -25.72
CA ASN A 384 11.29 -20.69 -25.42
C ASN A 384 10.94 -20.09 -24.05
N PHE A 385 10.17 -19.00 -24.07
CA PHE A 385 9.83 -18.23 -22.89
C PHE A 385 8.43 -18.58 -22.36
N SER A 386 8.36 -19.71 -21.64
CA SER A 386 7.10 -20.18 -21.03
C SER A 386 6.55 -19.21 -19.98
N SER A 387 5.24 -19.27 -19.72
CA SER A 387 4.57 -18.38 -18.74
C SER A 387 5.19 -18.46 -17.34
N LEU A 388 5.55 -19.67 -16.88
CA LEU A 388 6.23 -19.86 -15.58
C LEU A 388 7.64 -19.23 -15.56
N ARG A 389 8.38 -19.28 -16.67
CA ARG A 389 9.69 -18.60 -16.78
C ARG A 389 9.52 -17.08 -16.79
N LYS A 390 8.51 -16.55 -17.47
CA LYS A 390 8.18 -15.11 -17.46
C LYS A 390 7.88 -14.65 -16.03
N MET A 391 7.06 -15.39 -15.28
CA MET A 391 6.78 -15.09 -13.88
C MET A 391 8.04 -15.12 -13.00
N ALA A 392 8.92 -16.11 -13.19
CA ALA A 392 10.19 -16.17 -12.48
C ALA A 392 11.09 -14.97 -12.75
N VAL A 393 11.23 -14.56 -14.02
CA VAL A 393 11.96 -13.34 -14.38
C VAL A 393 11.30 -12.09 -13.78
N GLY A 394 9.97 -12.04 -13.73
CA GLY A 394 9.25 -10.95 -13.06
C GLY A 394 9.59 -10.82 -11.58
N MET A 395 9.73 -11.93 -10.86
CA MET A 395 10.19 -11.92 -9.46
C MET A 395 11.65 -11.47 -9.32
N ILE A 396 12.53 -11.85 -10.26
CA ILE A 396 13.93 -11.37 -10.28
C ILE A 396 13.97 -9.85 -10.48
N LEU A 397 13.18 -9.31 -11.41
CA LEU A 397 13.09 -7.87 -11.66
C LEU A 397 12.56 -7.10 -10.44
N ALA A 398 11.54 -7.61 -9.76
CA ALA A 398 11.02 -7.02 -8.52
C ALA A 398 12.05 -7.08 -7.37
N SER A 399 12.82 -8.16 -7.26
CA SER A 399 13.93 -8.24 -6.29
C SER A 399 15.00 -7.19 -6.59
N LEU A 400 15.37 -7.02 -7.87
CA LEU A 400 16.34 -6.00 -8.29
C LEU A 400 15.80 -4.58 -8.02
N ALA A 401 14.51 -4.33 -8.22
CA ALA A 401 13.87 -3.06 -7.89
C ALA A 401 14.07 -2.70 -6.41
N PHE A 402 13.92 -3.67 -5.51
CA PHE A 402 14.15 -3.49 -4.07
C PHE A 402 15.62 -3.33 -3.70
N ALA A 403 16.55 -3.97 -4.43
CA ALA A 403 17.97 -3.72 -4.27
C ALA A 403 18.35 -2.28 -4.67
N VAL A 404 17.75 -1.75 -5.74
CA VAL A 404 17.90 -0.34 -6.13
C VAL A 404 17.27 0.58 -5.09
N ALA A 405 16.07 0.27 -4.60
CA ALA A 405 15.42 1.05 -3.54
C ALA A 405 16.26 1.09 -2.25
N ALA A 406 16.88 -0.03 -1.87
CA ALA A 406 17.83 -0.09 -0.77
C ALA A 406 19.06 0.80 -1.02
N ALA A 407 19.63 0.80 -2.23
CA ALA A 407 20.77 1.64 -2.58
C ALA A 407 20.43 3.14 -2.52
N VAL A 408 19.25 3.54 -3.01
CA VAL A 408 18.71 4.90 -2.90
C VAL A 408 18.55 5.28 -1.42
N GLU A 409 17.94 4.41 -0.63
CA GLU A 409 17.72 4.60 0.81
C GLU A 409 19.03 4.77 1.59
N LEU A 410 20.03 3.95 1.28
CA LEU A 410 21.35 4.00 1.92
C LEU A 410 22.06 5.33 1.60
N LYS A 411 21.87 5.85 0.38
CA LYS A 411 22.37 7.17 0.00
C LYS A 411 21.66 8.28 0.76
N ILE A 412 20.33 8.23 0.87
CA ILE A 412 19.52 9.20 1.66
C ILE A 412 20.02 9.22 3.11
N ASN A 413 20.14 8.05 3.75
CA ASN A 413 20.55 7.95 5.15
C ASN A 413 21.98 8.48 5.39
N ARG A 414 22.90 8.32 4.43
CA ARG A 414 24.25 8.95 4.51
C ARG A 414 24.23 10.48 4.45
N MET A 415 23.14 11.08 3.96
CA MET A 415 22.98 12.54 3.86
C MET A 415 22.12 13.13 4.99
N THR A 416 21.51 12.29 5.82
CA THR A 416 20.75 12.71 6.99
C THR A 416 21.69 12.82 8.19
N PRO A 417 21.59 13.89 9.00
CA PRO A 417 22.35 13.96 10.25
C PRO A 417 22.04 12.73 11.13
N PRO A 418 23.04 12.16 11.84
CA PRO A 418 22.77 11.10 12.82
C PRO A 418 21.76 11.61 13.86
N GLN A 419 21.00 10.73 14.51
CA GLN A 419 20.13 11.10 15.63
C GLN A 419 20.80 10.68 16.95
N PRO A 420 20.70 11.48 18.03
CA PRO A 420 21.26 11.13 19.32
C PRO A 420 20.57 9.88 19.90
N GLY A 421 21.38 8.90 20.30
CA GLY A 421 20.92 7.66 20.94
C GLY A 421 20.48 7.84 22.40
N PRO A 422 20.10 6.75 23.09
CA PRO A 422 19.91 6.76 24.54
C PRO A 422 21.18 7.26 25.23
N GLN A 423 21.03 8.12 26.24
CA GLN A 423 22.15 8.75 26.97
C GLN A 423 23.09 9.59 26.10
N GLU A 424 22.61 10.12 24.97
CA GLU A 424 23.40 11.00 24.09
C GLU A 424 22.68 12.33 23.84
N ILE A 425 23.46 13.38 23.66
CA ILE A 425 23.01 14.67 23.13
C ILE A 425 23.97 15.15 22.05
N PHE A 426 23.45 16.00 21.18
CA PHE A 426 24.25 16.73 20.20
C PHE A 426 24.22 18.22 20.54
N LEU A 427 25.40 18.79 20.79
CA LEU A 427 25.59 20.17 21.18
C LEU A 427 26.28 20.97 20.07
N GLN A 428 25.71 22.10 19.69
CA GLN A 428 26.36 23.12 18.88
C GLN A 428 26.53 24.39 19.70
N VAL A 429 27.61 25.14 19.44
CA VAL A 429 27.82 26.46 20.04
C VAL A 429 27.75 27.51 18.94
N LEU A 430 27.02 28.58 19.23
CA LEU A 430 26.83 29.75 18.37
C LEU A 430 27.31 30.99 19.12
N ASN A 431 28.35 31.64 18.62
CA ASN A 431 28.83 32.91 19.15
C ASN A 431 28.13 34.08 18.45
N LEU A 432 27.26 34.79 19.19
CA LEU A 432 26.62 36.04 18.74
C LEU A 432 27.23 37.29 19.40
N ALA A 433 28.29 37.15 20.19
CA ALA A 433 29.02 38.28 20.75
C ALA A 433 29.96 38.90 19.70
N ASP A 434 30.34 40.16 19.91
CA ASP A 434 31.24 40.91 19.02
C ASP A 434 32.71 40.45 19.12
N ASP A 435 33.07 39.75 20.20
CA ASP A 435 34.42 39.25 20.46
C ASP A 435 34.56 37.73 20.23
N GLU A 436 35.81 37.28 20.09
CA GLU A 436 36.13 35.85 20.04
C GLU A 436 35.97 35.22 21.43
N VAL A 437 35.10 34.20 21.52
CA VAL A 437 34.83 33.49 22.77
C VAL A 437 35.36 32.07 22.70
N LYS A 438 36.19 31.72 23.68
CA LYS A 438 36.66 30.36 23.90
C LYS A 438 35.75 29.65 24.88
N VAL A 439 35.16 28.54 24.46
CA VAL A 439 34.21 27.73 25.23
C VAL A 439 34.85 26.41 25.63
N THR A 440 34.81 26.09 26.91
CA THR A 440 35.26 24.82 27.47
C THR A 440 34.12 24.16 28.24
N VAL A 441 33.73 22.95 27.83
CA VAL A 441 32.70 22.14 28.48
C VAL A 441 33.38 21.12 29.38
N LEU A 442 33.06 21.13 30.68
CA LEU A 442 33.58 20.16 31.64
C LEU A 442 32.54 19.09 31.99
N GLY A 443 33.00 17.85 32.08
CA GLY A 443 32.24 16.75 32.69
C GLY A 443 32.41 16.68 34.22
N ASP A 444 31.78 15.68 34.85
CA ASP A 444 31.78 15.53 36.33
C ASP A 444 33.17 15.43 36.98
N GLU A 445 34.19 14.96 36.24
CA GLU A 445 35.57 14.79 36.75
C GLU A 445 36.51 15.93 36.33
N ASN A 446 35.98 17.09 35.92
CA ASN A 446 36.75 18.19 35.31
C ASN A 446 37.53 17.79 34.03
N ASN A 447 37.20 16.64 33.44
CA ASN A 447 37.69 16.30 32.11
C ASN A 447 37.04 17.23 31.08
N THR A 448 37.87 17.82 30.22
CA THR A 448 37.40 18.66 29.13
C THR A 448 36.72 17.80 28.07
N LEU A 449 35.41 17.98 27.91
CA LEU A 449 34.59 17.25 26.94
C LEU A 449 34.59 17.92 25.57
N LEU A 450 34.70 19.25 25.55
CA LEU A 450 34.74 20.07 24.34
C LEU A 450 35.51 21.35 24.63
N GLU A 451 36.39 21.76 23.73
CA GLU A 451 37.10 23.03 23.78
C GLU A 451 37.18 23.62 22.38
N GLU A 452 36.55 24.78 22.18
CA GLU A 452 36.46 25.44 20.87
C GLU A 452 36.58 26.95 21.02
N SER A 453 37.19 27.60 20.01
CA SER A 453 37.29 29.06 19.94
C SER A 453 36.49 29.57 18.74
N LEU A 454 35.50 30.41 18.99
CA LEU A 454 34.57 30.89 17.97
C LEU A 454 34.70 32.40 17.81
N ARG A 455 34.96 32.84 16.58
CA ARG A 455 34.96 34.27 16.26
C ARG A 455 33.55 34.86 16.40
N SER A 456 33.48 36.18 16.37
CA SER A 456 32.21 36.89 16.35
C SER A 456 31.31 36.45 15.20
N PHE A 457 30.02 36.28 15.49
CA PHE A 457 29.03 35.72 14.56
C PHE A 457 29.57 34.45 13.90
N GLN A 458 29.99 33.45 14.69
CA GLN A 458 30.45 32.17 14.17
C GLN A 458 29.75 31.03 14.88
N LYS A 459 29.35 30.02 14.11
CA LYS A 459 28.86 28.76 14.64
C LYS A 459 29.88 27.64 14.47
N MET A 460 29.84 26.67 15.38
CA MET A 460 30.61 25.43 15.21
C MET A 460 30.21 24.73 13.91
N PRO A 461 31.17 24.13 13.17
CA PRO A 461 30.89 23.47 11.89
C PRO A 461 30.13 22.15 12.04
N HIS A 462 30.23 21.49 13.19
CA HIS A 462 29.56 20.22 13.47
C HIS A 462 29.02 20.22 14.89
N TYR A 463 27.97 19.43 15.14
CA TYR A 463 27.51 19.16 16.50
C TYR A 463 28.51 18.24 17.20
N ALA A 464 28.88 18.59 18.43
CA ALA A 464 29.65 17.75 19.32
C ALA A 464 28.73 16.70 19.97
N GLN A 465 29.14 15.43 19.91
CA GLN A 465 28.47 14.34 20.61
C GLN A 465 28.91 14.28 22.06
N LEU A 466 27.97 14.44 22.98
CA LEU A 466 28.22 14.33 24.42
C LEU A 466 27.39 13.17 24.99
N HIS A 467 28.03 12.34 25.80
CA HIS A 467 27.39 11.23 26.49
C HIS A 467 26.96 11.66 27.89
N LEU A 468 25.75 11.26 28.26
CA LEU A 468 25.15 11.47 29.57
C LEU A 468 25.32 10.22 30.44
N LYS A 469 25.48 10.39 31.76
CA LYS A 469 25.42 9.26 32.70
C LYS A 469 23.99 8.89 33.08
N THR A 470 23.11 9.88 33.11
CA THR A 470 21.70 9.82 33.50
C THR A 470 20.80 10.33 32.38
N LYS A 471 19.48 10.16 32.47
CA LYS A 471 18.54 10.67 31.45
C LYS A 471 18.59 12.19 31.28
N SER A 472 18.97 12.89 32.35
CA SER A 472 19.26 14.32 32.35
C SER A 472 20.50 14.57 33.19
N GLN A 473 21.34 15.50 32.76
CA GLN A 473 22.59 15.88 33.42
C GLN A 473 22.82 17.39 33.27
N ASP A 474 23.51 17.98 34.23
CA ASP A 474 23.95 19.36 34.14
C ASP A 474 25.38 19.42 33.63
N PHE A 475 25.61 20.25 32.60
CA PHE A 475 26.95 20.55 32.11
C PHE A 475 27.40 21.93 32.57
N HIS A 476 28.69 22.05 32.81
CA HIS A 476 29.35 23.28 33.22
C HIS A 476 30.19 23.83 32.07
N PHE A 477 29.96 25.10 31.75
CA PHE A 477 30.54 25.80 30.62
C PHE A 477 31.39 26.96 31.12
N TYR A 478 32.67 26.93 30.76
CA TYR A 478 33.61 28.01 30.99
C TYR A 478 33.75 28.81 29.69
N LEU A 479 33.39 30.09 29.76
CA LEU A 479 33.45 31.02 28.66
C LEU A 479 34.59 31.99 28.94
N THR A 480 35.55 32.08 28.03
CA THR A 480 36.74 32.92 28.17
C THR A 480 36.86 33.88 27.01
N THR A 481 36.99 35.16 27.33
CA THR A 481 37.02 36.25 26.35
C THR A 481 38.00 37.29 26.83
N HIS A 482 39.05 37.54 26.05
CA HIS A 482 40.20 38.37 26.44
C HIS A 482 40.79 37.97 27.81
N ASN A 483 40.29 38.54 28.92
CA ASN A 483 40.73 38.29 30.32
C ASN A 483 39.57 38.00 31.30
N LEU A 484 38.33 37.87 30.82
CA LEU A 484 37.16 37.57 31.64
C LEU A 484 36.78 36.10 31.44
N SER A 485 36.58 35.39 32.56
CA SER A 485 36.04 34.04 32.56
C SER A 485 34.68 34.03 33.24
N VAL A 486 33.66 33.54 32.54
CA VAL A 486 32.31 33.38 33.06
C VAL A 486 31.97 31.91 33.14
N TYR A 487 31.37 31.51 34.26
CA TYR A 487 30.90 30.16 34.49
C TYR A 487 29.38 30.10 34.35
N THR A 488 28.91 29.18 33.50
CA THR A 488 27.48 28.96 33.28
C THR A 488 27.14 27.49 33.40
N LYS A 489 25.93 27.20 33.89
CA LYS A 489 25.44 25.85 34.12
C LYS A 489 24.13 25.66 33.36
N HIS A 490 24.04 24.60 32.57
CA HIS A 490 22.83 24.28 31.80
C HIS A 490 22.47 22.80 31.95
N SER A 491 21.19 22.55 32.19
CA SER A 491 20.60 21.21 32.25
C SER A 491 20.23 20.72 30.85
N VAL A 492 20.56 19.47 30.55
CA VAL A 492 20.24 18.83 29.27
C VAL A 492 19.58 17.47 29.50
N GLU A 493 18.82 17.02 28.51
CA GLU A 493 18.11 15.74 28.50
C GLU A 493 18.53 14.91 27.29
N GLU A 494 18.59 13.59 27.46
CA GLU A 494 18.96 12.64 26.39
C GLU A 494 18.08 12.78 25.14
N LYS A 495 18.62 12.34 23.99
CA LYS A 495 17.94 12.30 22.68
C LYS A 495 17.54 13.66 22.13
N ASN A 496 18.23 14.71 22.56
CA ASN A 496 17.95 16.08 22.12
C ASN A 496 19.16 16.74 21.49
N TRP A 497 18.85 17.68 20.59
CA TRP A 497 19.80 18.59 19.99
C TRP A 497 19.75 19.90 20.77
N TYR A 498 20.90 20.50 20.99
CA TYR A 498 21.02 21.74 21.73
C TYR A 498 21.96 22.71 21.01
N SER A 499 21.55 23.98 20.99
CA SER A 499 22.38 25.11 20.62
C SER A 499 22.65 25.96 21.85
N LEU A 500 23.93 26.09 22.21
CA LEU A 500 24.40 27.05 23.19
C LEU A 500 24.67 28.38 22.50
N ILE A 501 23.82 29.37 22.76
CA ILE A 501 23.95 30.72 22.22
C ILE A 501 24.76 31.55 23.21
N LEU A 502 25.90 32.06 22.76
CA LEU A 502 26.71 33.01 23.50
C LEU A 502 26.28 34.42 23.12
N ARG A 503 25.99 35.25 24.11
CA ARG A 503 25.52 36.61 23.91
C ARG A 503 26.24 37.57 24.85
N GLU A 504 26.31 38.82 24.42
CA GLU A 504 26.85 39.89 25.25
C GLU A 504 25.79 40.36 26.27
N ASP A 505 26.21 40.54 27.52
CA ASP A 505 25.41 41.07 28.62
C ASP A 505 26.19 42.21 29.29
N GLY A 506 26.04 43.42 28.73
CA GLY A 506 26.77 44.61 29.14
C GLY A 506 28.26 44.53 28.81
N LYS A 507 29.11 44.23 29.80
CA LYS A 507 30.57 44.02 29.62
C LYS A 507 30.99 42.57 29.83
N ASN A 508 30.03 41.70 30.16
CA ASN A 508 30.25 40.28 30.37
C ASN A 508 29.61 39.48 29.24
N ILE A 509 29.93 38.19 29.18
CA ILE A 509 29.28 37.25 28.27
C ILE A 509 28.40 36.32 29.08
N SER A 510 27.18 36.12 28.58
CA SER A 510 26.26 35.13 29.10
C SER A 510 26.00 34.06 28.05
N SER A 511 25.44 32.93 28.50
CA SER A 511 25.04 31.85 27.59
C SER A 511 23.60 31.45 27.85
N MET A 512 22.93 31.06 26.78
CA MET A 512 21.57 30.53 26.80
C MET A 512 21.56 29.18 26.09
N MET A 513 21.02 28.16 26.75
CA MET A 513 20.81 26.85 26.13
C MET A 513 19.44 26.81 25.47
N VAL A 514 19.40 26.41 24.20
CA VAL A 514 18.17 26.29 23.44
C VAL A 514 18.08 24.90 22.85
N LYS A 515 16.90 24.28 22.97
CA LYS A 515 16.62 23.00 22.32
C LYS A 515 16.40 23.20 20.83
N ASP A 516 17.07 22.39 20.03
CA ASP A 516 16.93 22.35 18.58
C ASP A 516 16.04 21.20 18.12
N GLU A 517 15.46 21.38 16.95
CA GLU A 517 14.68 20.35 16.28
C GLU A 517 15.58 19.63 15.28
N GLY A 518 16.01 18.43 15.64
CA GLY A 518 16.93 17.63 14.83
C GLY A 518 16.28 16.83 13.71
N ASN A 519 14.95 16.87 13.60
CA ASN A 519 14.24 16.14 12.55
C ASN A 519 14.06 17.03 11.32
N LYS A 520 14.52 16.54 10.17
CA LYS A 520 14.12 17.11 8.89
C LYS A 520 12.60 17.02 8.75
N THR A 521 12.00 18.11 8.31
CA THR A 521 10.62 18.13 7.82
C THR A 521 10.44 17.13 6.69
N ALA A 522 9.47 16.24 6.86
CA ALA A 522 9.21 15.16 5.91
C ALA A 522 8.35 15.62 4.70
N ASN A 523 7.76 16.81 4.72
CA ASN A 523 6.93 17.31 3.61
C ASN A 523 7.76 18.10 2.58
N GLY A 524 9.08 18.15 2.73
CA GLY A 524 9.92 19.01 1.89
C GLY A 524 9.89 20.49 2.22
N MET A 525 9.02 20.89 3.14
CA MET A 525 8.94 22.23 3.71
C MET A 525 10.29 22.63 4.31
N THR A 526 10.62 23.91 4.25
CA THR A 526 11.81 24.45 4.92
C THR A 526 11.43 24.83 6.35
N THR A 527 12.24 24.45 7.33
CA THR A 527 12.06 24.95 8.70
C THR A 527 12.93 26.17 8.91
N VAL A 528 12.37 27.22 9.51
CA VAL A 528 13.10 28.43 9.86
C VAL A 528 12.93 28.76 11.34
N ARG A 529 13.98 29.31 11.93
CA ARG A 529 14.01 29.84 13.30
C ARG A 529 14.64 31.23 13.29
N PHE A 530 14.15 32.09 14.17
CA PHE A 530 14.67 33.45 14.32
C PHE A 530 15.25 33.65 15.72
N ILE A 531 16.38 34.36 15.77
CA ILE A 531 16.94 34.96 16.99
C ILE A 531 16.96 36.46 16.77
N ASN A 532 16.41 37.21 17.71
CA ASN A 532 16.37 38.66 17.63
C ASN A 532 17.38 39.28 18.60
N THR A 533 18.45 39.88 18.08
CA THR A 533 19.47 40.55 18.93
C THR A 533 19.11 42.00 19.25
N LEU A 534 17.96 42.50 18.80
CA LEU A 534 17.51 43.87 19.07
C LEU A 534 16.88 43.96 20.45
N HIS A 535 17.01 45.12 21.08
CA HIS A 535 16.34 45.47 22.35
C HIS A 535 14.84 45.78 22.21
N LYS A 536 14.21 45.25 21.15
CA LYS A 536 12.80 45.46 20.85
C LYS A 536 12.22 44.20 20.22
N GLU A 537 10.97 43.90 20.53
CA GLU A 537 10.24 42.79 19.91
C GLU A 537 10.07 43.00 18.39
N VAL A 538 10.25 41.92 17.62
CA VAL A 538 10.12 41.93 16.16
C VAL A 538 8.99 41.01 15.73
N ASN A 539 7.99 41.61 15.08
CA ASN A 539 6.92 40.89 14.41
C ASN A 539 7.30 40.64 12.95
N ILE A 540 7.39 39.37 12.56
CA ILE A 540 7.79 38.92 11.23
C ILE A 540 6.57 38.37 10.50
N SER A 541 6.33 38.84 9.29
CA SER A 541 5.28 38.34 8.39
C SER A 541 5.91 37.65 7.18
N LEU A 542 5.90 36.32 7.19
CA LEU A 542 6.55 35.49 6.16
C LEU A 542 5.66 35.27 4.95
N THR A 543 4.37 35.06 5.19
CA THR A 543 3.30 34.96 4.19
C THR A 543 2.06 35.68 4.72
N THR A 544 1.00 35.79 3.92
CA THR A 544 -0.27 36.43 4.31
C THR A 544 -0.88 35.89 5.60
N ASP A 545 -0.58 34.64 5.94
CA ASP A 545 -1.21 33.90 7.03
C ASP A 545 -0.22 33.48 8.14
N ILE A 546 1.09 33.66 7.95
CA ILE A 546 2.12 33.27 8.92
C ILE A 546 2.76 34.52 9.53
N PHE A 547 2.36 34.79 10.77
CA PHE A 547 2.92 35.84 11.62
C PHE A 547 3.66 35.22 12.80
N LEU A 548 4.85 35.72 13.07
CA LEU A 548 5.70 35.26 14.16
C LEU A 548 6.19 36.46 14.96
N SER A 549 6.00 36.45 16.26
CA SER A 549 6.65 37.42 17.14
C SER A 549 7.91 36.82 17.76
N VAL A 550 8.99 37.59 17.77
CA VAL A 550 10.28 37.21 18.34
C VAL A 550 10.64 38.25 19.41
N GLY A 551 10.75 37.79 20.66
CA GLY A 551 11.05 38.64 21.81
C GLY A 551 12.37 39.41 21.67
N GLU A 552 12.52 40.47 22.43
CA GLU A 552 13.75 41.27 22.53
C GLU A 552 14.91 40.52 23.22
N ASP A 553 16.11 41.12 23.18
CA ASP A 553 17.27 40.70 23.96
C ASP A 553 17.69 39.23 23.77
N TYR A 554 17.92 38.86 22.51
CA TYR A 554 18.23 37.49 22.06
C TYR A 554 17.07 36.51 22.24
N GLY A 555 15.83 37.01 22.20
CA GLY A 555 14.64 36.19 22.14
C GLY A 555 14.69 35.21 20.97
N VAL A 556 14.30 33.96 21.22
CA VAL A 556 14.37 32.88 20.25
C VAL A 556 12.97 32.39 19.91
N SER A 557 12.66 32.34 18.62
CA SER A 557 11.37 31.86 18.15
C SER A 557 11.24 30.34 18.27
N ALA A 558 10.00 29.86 18.27
CA ALA A 558 9.71 28.48 17.89
C ALA A 558 10.13 28.24 16.43
N TYR A 559 10.39 26.98 16.08
CA TYR A 559 10.55 26.58 14.70
C TYR A 559 9.21 26.72 13.97
N ILE A 560 9.26 27.25 12.75
CA ILE A 560 8.12 27.35 11.87
C ILE A 560 8.46 26.77 10.50
N THR A 561 7.47 26.21 9.83
CA THR A 561 7.64 25.59 8.52
C THR A 561 7.09 26.50 7.43
N VAL A 562 7.88 26.69 6.38
CA VAL A 562 7.55 27.53 5.23
C VAL A 562 7.81 26.77 3.94
N GLN A 563 7.12 27.16 2.85
CA GLN A 563 7.38 26.54 1.55
C GLN A 563 8.78 26.91 1.05
N SER A 564 9.44 25.97 0.38
CA SER A 564 10.72 26.24 -0.28
C SER A 564 10.52 27.27 -1.40
N GLY A 565 11.40 28.26 -1.49
CA GLY A 565 11.25 29.36 -2.44
C GLY A 565 12.20 30.51 -2.14
N GLU A 566 12.13 31.56 -2.94
CA GLU A 566 12.92 32.77 -2.73
C GLU A 566 12.14 33.78 -1.88
N TYR A 567 12.70 34.16 -0.74
CA TYR A 567 12.13 35.12 0.20
C TYR A 567 13.00 36.37 0.24
N ALA A 568 12.91 37.18 -0.82
CA ALA A 568 13.77 38.35 -0.99
C ALA A 568 13.37 39.56 -0.12
N ALA A 569 12.08 39.68 0.24
CA ALA A 569 11.54 40.82 0.97
C ALA A 569 10.45 40.39 1.97
N VAL A 570 10.87 39.91 3.13
CA VAL A 570 9.99 39.53 4.24
C VAL A 570 9.73 40.77 5.09
N HIS A 571 8.46 41.07 5.38
CA HIS A 571 8.10 42.30 6.08
C HIS A 571 8.19 42.08 7.59
N CYS A 572 8.99 42.93 8.25
CA CYS A 572 9.24 42.91 9.68
C CYS A 572 8.82 44.24 10.30
N ARG A 573 8.21 44.19 11.48
CA ARG A 573 7.71 45.35 12.20
C ARG A 573 8.23 45.33 13.63
N THR A 574 8.84 46.43 14.04
CA THR A 574 9.10 46.78 15.44
C THR A 574 8.11 47.87 15.86
N GLU A 575 8.02 48.19 17.15
CA GLU A 575 7.08 49.21 17.66
C GLU A 575 7.13 50.54 16.88
N ASP A 576 8.33 50.96 16.44
CA ASP A 576 8.56 52.28 15.84
C ASP A 576 8.88 52.25 14.34
N LYS A 577 9.19 51.08 13.77
CA LYS A 577 9.75 50.99 12.42
C LYS A 577 9.41 49.68 11.71
N ASP A 578 9.03 49.80 10.45
CA ASP A 578 8.90 48.70 9.50
C ASP A 578 10.17 48.59 8.66
N PHE A 579 10.63 47.37 8.41
CA PHE A 579 11.78 47.08 7.56
C PHE A 579 11.61 45.76 6.81
N LEU A 580 12.39 45.58 5.75
CA LEU A 580 12.36 44.38 4.92
C LEU A 580 13.60 43.52 5.17
N LEU A 581 13.38 42.23 5.35
CA LEU A 581 14.41 41.23 5.60
C LEU A 581 14.60 40.36 4.35
N ASN A 582 15.83 40.26 3.85
CA ASN A 582 16.15 39.35 2.75
C ASN A 582 16.65 38.01 3.31
N MET A 583 15.84 36.95 3.14
CA MET A 583 16.17 35.58 3.55
C MET A 583 16.76 34.73 2.40
N GLY A 584 16.69 35.23 1.17
CA GLY A 584 17.14 34.56 -0.05
C GLY A 584 16.43 33.23 -0.33
N LEU A 585 17.10 32.33 -1.04
CA LEU A 585 16.55 31.02 -1.40
C LEU A 585 16.51 30.05 -0.21
N LEU A 586 15.32 29.58 0.13
CA LEU A 586 15.06 28.54 1.12
C LEU A 586 14.97 27.18 0.42
N ASP A 587 15.95 26.31 0.68
CA ASP A 587 16.06 25.00 0.04
C ASP A 587 15.08 23.97 0.64
N PHE A 588 14.70 23.00 -0.19
CA PHE A 588 13.79 21.91 0.14
C PHE A 588 14.30 21.03 1.30
N GLY A 589 13.51 20.90 2.37
CA GLY A 589 13.83 20.08 3.55
C GLY A 589 15.07 20.54 4.33
N ALA A 590 15.47 21.81 4.19
CA ALA A 590 16.54 22.42 4.97
C ALA A 590 15.99 23.09 6.24
N THR A 591 16.84 23.20 7.25
CA THR A 591 16.57 24.01 8.46
C THR A 591 17.52 25.20 8.46
N TYR A 592 16.97 26.40 8.60
CA TYR A 592 17.75 27.65 8.68
C TYR A 592 17.51 28.37 10.00
N LEU A 593 18.57 28.97 10.51
CA LEU A 593 18.56 29.91 11.60
C LEU A 593 18.87 31.31 11.05
N PHE A 594 17.99 32.25 11.36
CA PHE A 594 18.13 33.65 11.00
C PHE A 594 18.38 34.47 12.26
N VAL A 595 19.50 35.17 12.31
CA VAL A 595 19.80 36.11 13.40
C VAL A 595 19.53 37.52 12.90
N ILE A 596 18.56 38.20 13.48
CA ILE A 596 18.24 39.60 13.17
C ILE A 596 19.16 40.46 14.00
N THR A 597 20.02 41.21 13.33
CA THR A 597 20.99 42.10 13.97
C THR A 597 20.93 43.50 13.37
N ASN A 598 21.33 44.50 14.16
CA ASN A 598 21.37 45.87 13.71
C ASN A 598 22.61 46.11 12.85
N ASN A 599 22.42 46.68 11.65
CA ASN A 599 23.55 47.09 10.84
C ASN A 599 23.92 48.52 11.19
N THR A 600 25.20 48.82 11.38
CA THR A 600 25.68 50.05 12.01
C THR A 600 25.33 51.35 11.27
N ASN A 601 24.70 51.31 10.08
CA ASN A 601 24.15 52.49 9.37
C ASN A 601 22.98 52.17 8.40
N GLN A 602 22.31 51.00 8.52
CA GLN A 602 21.24 50.57 7.60
C GLN A 602 20.08 49.93 8.37
N ASP A 603 19.02 49.54 7.65
CA ASP A 603 17.96 48.70 8.22
C ASP A 603 18.54 47.37 8.76
N PRO A 604 17.90 46.77 9.78
CA PRO A 604 18.35 45.50 10.37
C PRO A 604 18.54 44.41 9.31
N GLN A 605 19.60 43.62 9.46
CA GLN A 605 19.94 42.54 8.53
C GLN A 605 19.71 41.17 9.17
N ALA A 606 19.31 40.19 8.35
CA ALA A 606 19.31 38.79 8.72
C ALA A 606 20.64 38.11 8.40
N TRP A 607 21.24 37.52 9.42
CA TRP A 607 22.35 36.60 9.27
C TRP A 607 21.82 35.18 9.11
N LYS A 608 22.00 34.61 7.90
CA LYS A 608 21.46 33.31 7.50
C LYS A 608 22.46 32.20 7.78
N MET A 609 22.08 31.25 8.62
CA MET A 609 22.82 30.03 8.91
C MET A 609 21.99 28.80 8.53
N LYS A 610 22.65 27.77 8.00
CA LYS A 610 22.03 26.49 7.63
C LYS A 610 22.36 25.44 8.66
N ASP A 611 21.40 25.01 9.45
CA ASP A 611 21.61 24.05 10.54
C ASP A 611 21.52 22.61 10.02
N THR A 612 20.52 22.35 9.20
CA THR A 612 20.35 21.05 8.53
C THR A 612 20.43 21.21 7.02
N PRO A 613 21.26 20.42 6.31
CA PRO A 613 21.41 20.53 4.87
C PRO A 613 20.13 20.09 4.14
N ALA A 614 19.81 20.79 3.05
CA ALA A 614 18.70 20.46 2.15
C ALA A 614 18.75 19.01 1.63
N ASN A 615 17.60 18.49 1.22
CA ASN A 615 17.54 17.22 0.50
C ASN A 615 18.20 17.42 -0.87
N LYS A 616 19.36 16.80 -1.10
CA LYS A 616 20.11 16.94 -2.36
C LYS A 616 19.74 15.91 -3.41
N LEU A 617 19.17 14.76 -3.01
CA LEU A 617 18.86 13.67 -3.91
C LEU A 617 17.51 13.91 -4.59
N SER A 618 17.51 14.12 -5.90
CA SER A 618 16.26 14.27 -6.67
C SER A 618 15.37 13.03 -6.56
N ILE A 619 14.06 13.24 -6.43
CA ILE A 619 13.02 12.21 -6.43
C ILE A 619 13.06 11.31 -7.68
N ALA A 620 13.61 11.82 -8.80
CA ALA A 620 13.80 11.08 -10.04
C ALA A 620 14.66 9.81 -9.88
N TRP A 621 15.47 9.71 -8.82
CA TRP A 621 16.24 8.49 -8.52
C TRP A 621 15.37 7.28 -8.15
N GLN A 622 14.07 7.46 -7.91
CA GLN A 622 13.14 6.32 -7.78
C GLN A 622 12.65 5.79 -9.15
N LEU A 623 12.88 6.48 -10.26
CA LEU A 623 12.43 6.02 -11.58
C LEU A 623 12.95 4.61 -11.93
N PRO A 624 14.22 4.25 -11.68
CA PRO A 624 14.72 2.91 -11.98
C PRO A 624 14.04 1.79 -11.17
N GLN A 625 13.76 2.01 -9.88
CA GLN A 625 13.04 1.01 -9.07
C GLN A 625 11.58 0.85 -9.53
N TYR A 626 10.90 1.95 -9.89
CA TYR A 626 9.55 1.87 -10.49
C TYR A 626 9.58 1.13 -11.84
N ALA A 627 10.51 1.46 -12.73
CA ALA A 627 10.65 0.77 -14.00
C ALA A 627 10.88 -0.75 -13.83
N LEU A 628 11.77 -1.14 -12.91
CA LEU A 628 12.04 -2.56 -12.66
C LEU A 628 10.84 -3.29 -12.04
N VAL A 629 10.16 -2.69 -11.06
CA VAL A 629 9.01 -3.34 -10.41
C VAL A 629 7.82 -3.44 -11.36
N THR A 630 7.56 -2.42 -12.18
CA THR A 630 6.48 -2.45 -13.17
C THR A 630 6.76 -3.43 -14.30
N ALA A 631 8.01 -3.52 -14.78
CA ALA A 631 8.41 -4.57 -15.71
C ALA A 631 8.20 -5.97 -15.09
N GLY A 632 8.55 -6.12 -13.81
CA GLY A 632 8.26 -7.31 -13.02
C GLY A 632 6.77 -7.61 -12.93
N GLU A 633 5.92 -6.61 -12.70
CA GLU A 633 4.46 -6.71 -12.66
C GLU A 633 3.89 -7.22 -13.98
N VAL A 634 4.29 -6.66 -15.12
CA VAL A 634 3.80 -7.11 -16.43
C VAL A 634 4.16 -8.59 -16.66
N MET A 635 5.39 -8.99 -16.34
CA MET A 635 5.85 -10.37 -16.53
C MET A 635 5.27 -11.37 -15.54
N PHE A 636 4.93 -10.93 -14.33
CA PHE A 636 4.42 -11.80 -13.27
C PHE A 636 2.89 -11.80 -13.21
N SER A 637 2.27 -10.63 -13.10
CA SER A 637 0.84 -10.47 -12.85
C SER A 637 0.02 -10.80 -14.09
N VAL A 638 0.30 -10.12 -15.22
CA VAL A 638 -0.47 -10.31 -16.46
C VAL A 638 -0.31 -11.73 -16.98
N THR A 639 0.94 -12.20 -17.07
CA THR A 639 1.24 -13.56 -17.53
C THR A 639 0.73 -14.62 -16.55
N GLY A 640 0.83 -14.39 -15.25
CA GLY A 640 0.36 -15.33 -14.23
C GLY A 640 -1.15 -15.48 -14.26
N LEU A 641 -1.88 -14.38 -14.44
CA LEU A 641 -3.33 -14.40 -14.62
C LEU A 641 -3.70 -15.20 -15.89
N GLU A 642 -3.07 -14.91 -17.03
CA GLU A 642 -3.31 -15.62 -18.29
C GLU A 642 -3.03 -17.13 -18.15
N PHE A 643 -1.90 -17.49 -17.55
CA PHE A 643 -1.52 -18.87 -17.28
C PHE A 643 -2.59 -19.56 -16.44
N SER A 644 -2.97 -18.96 -15.32
CA SER A 644 -3.98 -19.50 -14.42
C SER A 644 -5.32 -19.71 -15.11
N TYR A 645 -5.77 -18.75 -15.92
CA TYR A 645 -6.99 -18.87 -16.72
C TYR A 645 -6.91 -20.00 -17.77
N SER A 646 -5.73 -20.27 -18.33
CA SER A 646 -5.51 -21.35 -19.30
C SER A 646 -5.50 -22.74 -18.65
N GLN A 647 -5.07 -22.84 -17.40
CA GLN A 647 -4.92 -24.10 -16.66
C GLN A 647 -6.17 -24.50 -15.87
N ALA A 648 -7.15 -23.60 -15.73
CA ALA A 648 -8.36 -23.86 -14.96
C ALA A 648 -9.55 -24.34 -15.82
N PRO A 649 -10.32 -25.34 -15.35
CA PRO A 649 -11.61 -25.70 -15.91
C PRO A 649 -12.55 -24.50 -16.01
N SER A 650 -13.44 -24.49 -17.00
CA SER A 650 -14.43 -23.41 -17.22
C SER A 650 -15.28 -23.13 -15.99
N SER A 651 -15.65 -24.18 -15.24
CA SER A 651 -16.40 -24.12 -13.98
C SER A 651 -15.64 -23.48 -12.81
N MET A 652 -14.30 -23.43 -12.86
CA MET A 652 -13.42 -23.08 -11.72
C MET A 652 -12.70 -21.74 -11.85
N LYS A 653 -12.87 -21.02 -12.97
CA LYS A 653 -12.17 -19.75 -13.24
C LYS A 653 -12.45 -18.68 -12.18
N SER A 654 -13.69 -18.59 -11.68
CA SER A 654 -14.07 -17.65 -10.62
C SER A 654 -13.40 -17.96 -9.28
N VAL A 655 -13.33 -19.24 -8.90
CA VAL A 655 -12.66 -19.71 -7.67
C VAL A 655 -11.16 -19.41 -7.73
N LEU A 656 -10.55 -19.62 -8.89
CA LEU A 656 -9.14 -19.33 -9.12
C LEU A 656 -8.84 -17.83 -9.03
N GLN A 657 -9.71 -16.98 -9.58
CA GLN A 657 -9.58 -15.53 -9.48
C GLN A 657 -9.69 -15.05 -8.03
N ALA A 658 -10.62 -15.62 -7.25
CA ALA A 658 -10.73 -15.33 -5.83
C ALA A 658 -9.45 -15.74 -5.06
N ALA A 659 -8.90 -16.91 -5.37
CA ALA A 659 -7.63 -17.36 -4.77
C ALA A 659 -6.45 -16.48 -5.18
N TRP A 660 -6.43 -15.96 -6.42
CA TRP A 660 -5.41 -15.00 -6.87
C TRP A 660 -5.45 -13.72 -6.03
N LEU A 661 -6.63 -13.11 -5.86
CA LEU A 661 -6.79 -11.92 -5.00
C LEU A 661 -6.41 -12.21 -3.54
N LEU A 662 -6.69 -13.41 -3.05
CA LEU A 662 -6.25 -13.84 -1.71
C LEU A 662 -4.73 -13.83 -1.58
N THR A 663 -3.96 -14.17 -2.62
CA THR A 663 -2.48 -14.06 -2.57
C THR A 663 -2.02 -12.61 -2.37
N VAL A 664 -2.73 -11.63 -2.93
CA VAL A 664 -2.47 -10.20 -2.73
C VAL A 664 -2.75 -9.80 -1.28
N ALA A 665 -3.86 -10.27 -0.71
CA ALA A 665 -4.20 -10.02 0.69
C ALA A 665 -3.14 -10.58 1.64
N VAL A 666 -2.68 -11.83 1.41
CA VAL A 666 -1.61 -12.45 2.20
C VAL A 666 -0.29 -11.67 2.04
N GLY A 667 0.04 -11.20 0.84
CA GLY A 667 1.22 -10.36 0.62
C GLY A 667 1.22 -9.09 1.48
N ASN A 668 0.09 -8.40 1.56
CA ASN A 668 -0.07 -7.23 2.43
C ASN A 668 0.03 -7.60 3.93
N ILE A 669 -0.47 -8.76 4.34
CA ILE A 669 -0.31 -9.24 5.73
C ILE A 669 1.17 -9.45 6.06
N ILE A 670 1.98 -9.99 5.13
CA ILE A 670 3.43 -10.14 5.33
C ILE A 670 4.07 -8.78 5.61
N VAL A 671 3.75 -7.74 4.83
CA VAL A 671 4.32 -6.40 5.06
C VAL A 671 3.89 -5.83 6.39
N LEU A 672 2.62 -5.98 6.77
CA LEU A 672 2.11 -5.55 8.08
C LEU A 672 2.90 -6.20 9.23
N VAL A 673 3.14 -7.51 9.17
CA VAL A 673 3.89 -8.23 10.21
C VAL A 673 5.34 -7.76 10.25
N VAL A 674 5.99 -7.60 9.10
CA VAL A 674 7.39 -7.13 9.04
C VAL A 674 7.52 -5.70 9.57
N ALA A 675 6.64 -4.78 9.14
CA ALA A 675 6.70 -3.39 9.58
C ALA A 675 6.50 -3.24 11.10
N GLN A 676 5.61 -4.03 11.70
CA GLN A 676 5.33 -3.93 13.13
C GLN A 676 6.38 -4.62 14.03
N PHE A 677 6.96 -5.74 13.58
CA PHE A 677 7.77 -6.61 14.43
C PHE A 677 9.26 -6.65 14.08
N SER A 678 9.68 -6.14 12.91
CA SER A 678 11.09 -6.26 12.51
C SER A 678 12.01 -5.33 13.30
N GLY A 679 11.55 -4.12 13.65
CA GLY A 679 12.40 -3.07 14.23
C GLY A 679 13.57 -2.67 13.33
N LEU A 680 13.52 -3.05 12.04
CA LEU A 680 14.60 -2.82 11.09
C LEU A 680 14.52 -1.40 10.53
N VAL A 681 15.68 -0.82 10.27
CA VAL A 681 15.80 0.39 9.45
C VAL A 681 15.34 0.12 8.02
N GLN A 682 14.75 1.12 7.38
CA GLN A 682 14.07 0.97 6.09
C GLN A 682 14.94 0.35 4.97
N TRP A 683 16.24 0.70 4.88
CA TRP A 683 17.12 0.10 3.86
C TRP A 683 17.34 -1.40 4.11
N ALA A 684 17.39 -1.83 5.37
CA ALA A 684 17.56 -3.23 5.74
C ALA A 684 16.29 -4.02 5.46
N GLU A 685 15.11 -3.43 5.67
CA GLU A 685 13.84 -4.02 5.22
C GLU A 685 13.82 -4.25 3.70
N PHE A 686 14.27 -3.27 2.90
CA PHE A 686 14.31 -3.43 1.44
C PHE A 686 15.24 -4.58 1.00
N ILE A 687 16.41 -4.73 1.64
CA ILE A 687 17.30 -5.87 1.39
C ILE A 687 16.67 -7.18 1.83
N LEU A 688 16.00 -7.23 2.99
CA LEU A 688 15.29 -8.41 3.49
C LEU A 688 14.25 -8.88 2.46
N PHE A 689 13.39 -7.97 1.99
CA PHE A 689 12.37 -8.28 0.98
C PHE A 689 12.99 -8.72 -0.36
N SER A 690 14.08 -8.09 -0.79
CA SER A 690 14.79 -8.48 -2.01
C SER A 690 15.35 -9.90 -1.92
N CYS A 691 16.04 -10.24 -0.83
CA CYS A 691 16.60 -11.56 -0.59
C CYS A 691 15.52 -12.64 -0.44
N LEU A 692 14.45 -12.35 0.30
CA LEU A 692 13.35 -13.27 0.50
C LEU A 692 12.64 -13.58 -0.83
N LEU A 693 12.44 -12.58 -1.70
CA LEU A 693 11.86 -12.81 -3.02
C LEU A 693 12.77 -13.66 -3.92
N LEU A 694 14.10 -13.53 -3.83
CA LEU A 694 15.02 -14.43 -4.57
C LEU A 694 14.89 -15.89 -4.11
N VAL A 695 14.82 -16.13 -2.81
CA VAL A 695 14.59 -17.47 -2.26
C VAL A 695 13.25 -18.03 -2.74
N VAL A 696 12.20 -17.22 -2.69
CA VAL A 696 10.87 -17.60 -3.18
C VAL A 696 10.88 -17.85 -4.69
N CYS A 697 11.64 -17.08 -5.47
CA CYS A 697 11.81 -17.27 -6.90
C CYS A 697 12.49 -18.61 -7.21
N LEU A 698 13.49 -19.03 -6.43
CA LEU A 698 14.12 -20.35 -6.55
C LEU A 698 13.11 -21.47 -6.26
N ILE A 699 12.35 -21.35 -5.16
CA ILE A 699 11.31 -22.32 -4.80
C ILE A 699 10.27 -22.42 -5.91
N PHE A 700 9.75 -21.28 -6.39
CA PHE A 700 8.79 -21.23 -7.48
C PHE A 700 9.33 -21.83 -8.78
N SER A 701 10.61 -21.58 -9.10
CA SER A 701 11.26 -22.14 -10.30
C SER A 701 11.37 -23.66 -10.22
N ILE A 702 11.69 -24.20 -9.02
CA ILE A 702 11.70 -25.64 -8.76
C ILE A 702 10.29 -26.22 -8.90
N MET A 703 9.29 -25.59 -8.26
CA MET A 703 7.89 -26.02 -8.36
C MET A 703 7.38 -25.98 -9.80
N GLY A 704 7.73 -24.93 -10.55
CA GLY A 704 7.37 -24.76 -11.96
C GLY A 704 8.05 -25.77 -12.88
N TYR A 705 9.26 -26.23 -12.55
CA TYR A 705 9.95 -27.30 -13.30
C TYR A 705 9.21 -28.65 -13.18
N TYR A 706 8.66 -28.95 -12.01
CA TYR A 706 7.87 -30.17 -11.77
C TYR A 706 6.39 -30.03 -12.12
N TYR A 707 5.95 -28.85 -12.57
CA TYR A 707 4.57 -28.62 -12.92
C TYR A 707 4.21 -29.28 -14.26
N VAL A 708 3.18 -30.12 -14.26
CA VAL A 708 2.63 -30.75 -15.46
C VAL A 708 1.45 -29.92 -15.97
N PRO A 709 1.57 -29.26 -17.14
CA PRO A 709 0.48 -28.48 -17.71
C PRO A 709 -0.72 -29.36 -18.05
N ILE A 710 -1.92 -28.85 -17.80
CA ILE A 710 -3.16 -29.48 -18.22
C ILE A 710 -3.41 -29.09 -19.67
N LYS A 711 -3.57 -30.07 -20.57
CA LYS A 711 -3.84 -29.81 -21.97
C LYS A 711 -5.29 -29.31 -22.14
N PRO A 712 -5.55 -28.32 -23.01
CA PRO A 712 -6.92 -27.82 -23.25
C PRO A 712 -7.91 -28.91 -23.69
N GLU A 713 -7.43 -29.90 -24.43
CA GLU A 713 -8.19 -31.07 -24.89
C GLU A 713 -8.70 -31.94 -23.75
N ASP A 714 -7.96 -31.97 -22.64
CA ASP A 714 -8.35 -32.71 -21.45
C ASP A 714 -9.36 -31.92 -20.61
N LEU A 715 -9.52 -30.61 -20.82
CA LEU A 715 -10.53 -29.80 -20.14
C LEU A 715 -11.93 -29.91 -20.79
N GLN A 716 -12.02 -30.44 -22.02
CA GLN A 716 -13.27 -30.49 -22.82
C GLN A 716 -13.87 -31.89 -23.01
N LYS A 717 -13.17 -32.97 -22.63
CA LYS A 717 -13.66 -34.36 -22.81
C LYS A 717 -14.65 -34.77 -21.70
N PRO A 718 -15.75 -35.48 -22.02
CA PRO A 718 -16.63 -36.06 -21.00
C PRO A 718 -15.90 -37.06 -20.11
N ALA A 719 -16.24 -37.08 -18.82
CA ALA A 719 -15.54 -37.81 -17.76
C ALA A 719 -15.22 -39.28 -18.08
N ASP A 720 -16.10 -39.96 -18.82
CA ASP A 720 -15.92 -41.38 -19.16
C ASP A 720 -14.81 -41.63 -20.20
N LYS A 721 -14.46 -40.64 -21.04
CA LYS A 721 -13.36 -40.73 -22.03
C LYS A 721 -12.02 -40.23 -21.48
N GLN A 722 -12.01 -39.43 -20.42
CA GLN A 722 -10.78 -39.03 -19.72
C GLN A 722 -10.12 -40.20 -19.00
N ILE A 723 -10.90 -41.19 -18.54
CA ILE A 723 -10.39 -42.38 -17.84
C ILE A 723 -9.44 -43.18 -18.74
N LEU A 724 -9.78 -43.37 -20.02
CA LEU A 724 -8.93 -44.12 -20.96
C LEU A 724 -7.57 -43.44 -21.18
N HIS A 725 -7.54 -42.11 -21.27
CA HIS A 725 -6.32 -41.34 -21.52
C HIS A 725 -5.49 -41.05 -20.26
N THR A 726 -6.15 -40.95 -19.10
CA THR A 726 -5.50 -40.74 -17.79
C THR A 726 -4.92 -42.04 -17.24
N GLN A 727 -5.53 -43.20 -17.56
CA GLN A 727 -4.98 -44.52 -17.24
C GLN A 727 -3.66 -44.81 -17.97
N GLU A 728 -3.45 -44.28 -19.18
CA GLU A 728 -2.18 -44.47 -19.91
C GLU A 728 -1.07 -43.49 -19.48
N ASN A 729 -1.40 -42.26 -19.07
CA ASN A 729 -0.38 -41.20 -18.89
C ASN A 729 -0.09 -40.80 -17.43
N VAL A 730 -0.74 -41.41 -16.45
CA VAL A 730 -0.52 -41.04 -15.03
C VAL A 730 -0.24 -42.27 -14.20
N ILE A 731 0.97 -42.81 -14.37
CA ILE A 731 1.95 -43.23 -13.35
C ILE A 731 3.15 -43.78 -14.15
N ASN A 732 3.99 -42.88 -14.62
CA ASN A 732 5.42 -43.11 -14.67
C ASN A 732 6.03 -41.79 -14.24
N LEU A 733 6.58 -41.75 -13.03
CA LEU A 733 7.68 -40.84 -12.74
C LEU A 733 8.81 -41.26 -13.67
N GLU A 734 8.79 -40.80 -14.92
CA GLU A 734 10.01 -40.81 -15.71
C GLU A 734 10.98 -39.87 -14.99
N THR A 735 11.84 -40.49 -14.19
CA THR A 735 13.18 -39.98 -13.98
C THR A 735 13.73 -39.71 -15.37
N LYS A 736 13.78 -38.43 -15.75
CA LYS A 736 14.51 -37.99 -16.93
C LYS A 736 15.95 -38.40 -16.68
N LYS A 737 16.35 -39.56 -17.21
CA LYS A 737 17.70 -40.12 -17.03
C LYS A 737 18.68 -39.05 -17.46
N THR A 738 19.42 -38.53 -16.49
CA THR A 738 20.67 -37.80 -16.71
C THR A 738 21.58 -38.73 -17.49
N LYS A 739 21.90 -38.37 -18.74
CA LYS A 739 23.17 -38.79 -19.33
C LYS A 739 24.23 -37.90 -18.67
N LEU A 740 25.15 -38.56 -17.98
CA LEU A 740 26.36 -37.97 -17.40
C LEU A 740 27.16 -37.21 -18.47
#